data_AF-A0A023BN47-F1
#
_entry.id   AF-A0A023BN47-F1
#
_cell.length_a   1.000
_cell.length_b   1.000
_cell.length_c   1.000
_cell.angle_alpha   90.00
_cell.angle_beta   90.00
_cell.angle_gamma   90.00
#
_symmetry.space_group_name_H-M   'P 1'
#
loop_
_entity.id
_entity.type
_entity.pdbx_description
1 polymer ?
#
loop_
_entity_poly.entity_id
_entity_poly.type
_entity_poly.pdbx_seq_one_letter_code
_entity_poly.pdbx_strand_id
1 'polypeptide(L)'
;MKKIIFLGILLCLTLTSYAQNIYIPDGNFKNALLNYSPAIDKNGDGEISKTEAEKVSYIVVTNKNINNLSGIEHFTNITSLNVSKNKLISLNLTKNTKLQYLYASQNQLTNLNVSGCTQLERLDASNNQLAQLDVSKNAILFELKIYNNKFKRINIDSNTKLSILHAWTNQLEELNSTKNLNLTRLYLWGNKLTSLDVSKNTKLDELNIGNNLLTTIDASKNTMLTHLDVRESLLTSLKLPVTPTLRLINVEKNKLTSINLTGNPNLERLDIGSNALTEIDLSKNTNLVSLYCSKNKITKLDARNCKIVNLDVSDNSELKTMFLTHRYLSKYIKIDKCPKLEFICLHKYYSDTAYIQNRVNALGYNCVISSDCSLAPTSKIINFNDLNFKAGLVSKYDIDGDNEISVDEAEKVGVINLENKNISNIIGIEYFVNLRVLLLKNNQISSVNLSKNNKLNTIDLANNKLTSIDLSNKPLLRYLTLDNNQLSQISLNSSIDLQVLRLPNNQITTLDITSNTNLETVDVSRNLISKIDIRNCRSINTLNISNNPNLRQAYLTGNHSFYQSYQHFSGVVHHARRLYLGGCPKLNFVCVNSVSFLNEIKNYIRFTLGYSKCNVNTSCKPTKTSAFDNHFILSPNPAKSYLALTPKDHTMTGNATVTIVRLSGEIVKKVVVKFIVDSREELIREDPFSAPIPRGTNDILMGLNSVLIDVNGLPVGQYILHLQSSKGLLTTKFIKN
;
A
#
# COMPACT_ATOMS: atom_id res chain seq x y z
N MET A 1 -60.51 75.55 -66.42
CA MET A 1 -59.15 75.29 -66.96
C MET A 1 -57.98 75.46 -65.96
N LYS A 2 -58.19 75.60 -64.63
CA LYS A 2 -57.09 75.72 -63.64
C LYS A 2 -56.83 74.47 -62.76
N LYS A 3 -57.56 73.36 -62.96
CA LYS A 3 -57.39 72.12 -62.16
C LYS A 3 -56.65 70.98 -62.88
N ILE A 4 -56.28 71.14 -64.16
CA ILE A 4 -55.61 70.08 -64.94
C ILE A 4 -54.08 70.29 -65.03
N ILE A 5 -53.58 71.51 -64.82
CA ILE A 5 -52.14 71.80 -64.84
C ILE A 5 -51.44 71.37 -63.53
N PHE A 6 -52.19 71.25 -62.41
CA PHE A 6 -51.63 70.80 -61.13
C PHE A 6 -51.50 69.27 -61.01
N LEU A 7 -52.20 68.50 -61.85
CA LEU A 7 -52.12 67.04 -61.85
C LEU A 7 -51.02 66.51 -62.80
N GLY A 8 -50.60 67.31 -63.79
CA GLY A 8 -49.49 66.95 -64.71
C GLY A 8 -48.09 67.25 -64.16
N ILE A 9 -47.95 68.18 -63.22
CA ILE A 9 -46.65 68.55 -62.62
C ILE A 9 -46.41 67.81 -61.29
N LEU A 10 -47.47 67.28 -60.65
CA LEU A 10 -47.34 66.40 -59.47
C LEU A 10 -47.09 64.92 -59.84
N LEU A 11 -47.24 64.54 -61.11
CA LEU A 11 -47.01 63.17 -61.60
C LEU A 11 -45.61 62.93 -62.18
N CYS A 12 -44.79 63.98 -62.36
CA CYS A 12 -43.39 63.91 -62.82
C CYS A 12 -42.35 64.08 -61.68
N LEU A 13 -42.81 64.10 -60.43
CA LEU A 13 -41.97 64.01 -59.23
C LEU A 13 -42.36 62.77 -58.41
N THR A 14 -42.76 61.68 -59.08
CA THR A 14 -42.53 60.36 -58.51
C THR A 14 -41.03 60.22 -58.38
N LEU A 15 -40.55 60.49 -57.16
CA LEU A 15 -39.22 60.21 -56.68
C LEU A 15 -38.85 58.81 -57.18
N THR A 16 -38.06 58.74 -58.25
CA THR A 16 -37.23 57.59 -58.53
C THR A 16 -36.34 57.50 -57.31
N SER A 17 -36.69 56.63 -56.36
CA SER A 17 -35.76 56.21 -55.32
C SER A 17 -34.65 55.48 -56.05
N TYR A 18 -33.64 56.20 -56.53
CA TYR A 18 -32.42 55.59 -56.99
C TYR A 18 -31.90 54.78 -55.82
N ALA A 19 -31.92 53.45 -55.96
CA ALA A 19 -31.39 52.57 -54.96
C ALA A 19 -29.91 52.94 -54.81
N GLN A 20 -29.49 53.31 -53.59
CA GLN A 20 -28.13 53.74 -53.36
C GLN A 20 -27.20 52.52 -53.51
N ASN A 21 -26.31 52.57 -54.50
CA ASN A 21 -25.33 51.51 -54.76
C ASN A 21 -24.30 51.43 -53.63
N ILE A 22 -23.96 50.20 -53.25
CA ILE A 22 -22.99 49.90 -52.20
C ILE A 22 -21.59 49.99 -52.79
N TYR A 23 -20.70 50.71 -52.12
CA TYR A 23 -19.29 50.73 -52.49
C TYR A 23 -18.58 49.45 -52.05
N ILE A 24 -18.14 48.64 -53.02
CA ILE A 24 -17.42 47.38 -52.80
C ILE A 24 -16.02 47.50 -53.45
N PRO A 25 -14.97 47.88 -52.70
CA PRO A 25 -13.66 48.20 -53.26
C PRO A 25 -12.85 46.98 -53.73
N ASP A 26 -13.10 45.79 -53.18
CA ASP A 26 -12.43 44.57 -53.61
C ASP A 26 -13.12 43.99 -54.85
N GLY A 27 -12.42 43.99 -55.99
CA GLY A 27 -12.96 43.50 -57.26
C GLY A 27 -13.33 42.02 -57.22
N ASN A 28 -12.62 41.18 -56.46
CA ASN A 28 -12.96 39.77 -56.31
C ASN A 28 -14.24 39.60 -55.49
N PHE A 29 -14.42 40.42 -54.45
CA PHE A 29 -15.66 40.40 -53.65
C PHE A 29 -16.85 40.90 -54.46
N LYS A 30 -16.72 42.03 -55.17
CA LYS A 30 -17.75 42.55 -56.07
C LYS A 30 -18.13 41.51 -57.12
N ASN A 31 -17.16 40.93 -57.81
CA ASN A 31 -17.41 39.87 -58.80
C ASN A 31 -18.06 38.63 -58.19
N ALA A 32 -17.71 38.26 -56.96
CA ALA A 32 -18.33 37.13 -56.28
C ALA A 32 -19.80 37.39 -55.91
N LEU A 33 -20.17 38.64 -55.61
CA LEU A 33 -21.55 39.05 -55.33
C LEU A 33 -22.39 39.17 -56.62
N LEU A 34 -21.84 39.76 -57.68
CA LEU A 34 -22.52 39.89 -58.97
C LEU A 34 -22.83 38.52 -59.60
N ASN A 35 -21.90 37.57 -59.48
CA ASN A 35 -22.05 36.21 -60.00
C ASN A 35 -22.58 35.22 -58.94
N TYR A 36 -23.21 35.72 -57.87
CA TYR A 36 -23.69 34.88 -56.78
C TYR A 36 -24.96 34.11 -57.18
N SER A 37 -25.15 32.89 -56.64
CA SER A 37 -26.35 32.09 -56.86
C SER A 37 -27.00 31.73 -55.52
N PRO A 38 -28.27 32.09 -55.28
CA PRO A 38 -29.17 32.84 -56.18
C PRO A 38 -28.71 34.29 -56.39
N ALA A 39 -29.02 34.88 -57.57
CA ALA A 39 -28.57 36.22 -57.95
C ALA A 39 -28.90 37.28 -56.88
N ILE A 40 -27.87 38.03 -56.46
CA ILE A 40 -27.99 39.18 -55.56
C ILE A 40 -28.28 40.44 -56.37
N ASP A 41 -27.52 40.68 -57.45
CA ASP A 41 -27.82 41.67 -58.48
C ASP A 41 -29.09 41.22 -59.23
N LYS A 42 -30.23 41.80 -58.86
CA LYS A 42 -31.55 41.40 -59.35
C LYS A 42 -31.94 42.15 -60.62
N ASN A 43 -31.47 43.39 -60.77
CA ASN A 43 -31.75 44.21 -61.94
C ASN A 43 -30.71 44.06 -63.06
N GLY A 44 -29.58 43.38 -62.78
CA GLY A 44 -28.52 43.09 -63.74
C GLY A 44 -27.72 44.32 -64.15
N ASP A 45 -27.67 45.36 -63.32
CA ASP A 45 -27.02 46.62 -63.65
C ASP A 45 -25.50 46.64 -63.37
N GLY A 46 -24.96 45.53 -62.83
CA GLY A 46 -23.54 45.37 -62.53
C GLY A 46 -23.10 46.04 -61.23
N GLU A 47 -24.05 46.54 -60.45
CA GLU A 47 -23.86 47.07 -59.10
C GLU A 47 -24.68 46.28 -58.08
N ILE A 48 -24.37 46.45 -56.79
CA ILE A 48 -25.21 45.92 -55.71
C ILE A 48 -25.80 47.09 -54.95
N SER A 49 -27.11 47.22 -54.99
CA SER A 49 -27.84 48.24 -54.25
C SER A 49 -28.11 47.84 -52.79
N LYS A 50 -28.34 48.83 -51.92
CA LYS A 50 -28.75 48.59 -50.53
C LYS A 50 -30.00 47.71 -50.43
N THR A 51 -30.98 47.94 -51.31
CA THR A 51 -32.23 47.17 -51.37
C THR A 51 -32.03 45.72 -51.79
N GLU A 52 -31.01 45.42 -52.60
CA GLU A 52 -30.66 44.05 -52.95
C GLU A 52 -29.96 43.36 -51.78
N ALA A 53 -28.97 44.03 -51.16
CA ALA A 53 -28.27 43.52 -49.99
C ALA A 53 -29.21 43.21 -48.81
N GLU A 54 -30.24 44.04 -48.59
CA GLU A 54 -31.24 43.82 -47.55
C GLU A 54 -32.12 42.57 -47.78
N LYS A 55 -32.20 42.04 -49.01
CA LYS A 55 -32.96 40.81 -49.31
C LYS A 55 -32.14 39.54 -49.11
N VAL A 56 -30.82 39.65 -48.91
CA VAL A 56 -29.93 38.50 -48.78
C VAL A 56 -29.93 37.97 -47.34
N SER A 57 -30.16 36.67 -47.19
CA SER A 57 -30.12 35.97 -45.90
C SER A 57 -28.84 35.16 -45.67
N TYR A 58 -28.08 34.83 -46.71
CA TYR A 58 -26.80 34.13 -46.57
C TYR A 58 -25.83 34.46 -47.69
N ILE A 59 -24.52 34.46 -47.39
CA ILE A 59 -23.44 34.72 -48.35
C ILE A 59 -22.34 33.66 -48.18
N VAL A 60 -21.93 33.06 -49.29
CA VAL A 60 -20.85 32.05 -49.38
C VAL A 60 -19.86 32.45 -50.48
N VAL A 61 -18.76 33.06 -50.07
CA VAL A 61 -17.69 33.54 -50.97
C VAL A 61 -16.35 32.88 -50.64
N THR A 62 -16.37 31.56 -50.43
CA THR A 62 -15.20 30.75 -50.10
C THR A 62 -14.22 30.65 -51.27
N ASN A 63 -12.91 30.76 -50.99
CA ASN A 63 -11.84 30.56 -51.98
C ASN A 63 -11.99 31.43 -53.25
N LYS A 64 -12.19 32.73 -53.05
CA LYS A 64 -12.38 33.72 -54.12
C LYS A 64 -11.22 34.72 -54.23
N ASN A 65 -10.11 34.49 -53.51
CA ASN A 65 -8.98 35.42 -53.43
C ASN A 65 -9.38 36.84 -52.96
N ILE A 66 -10.39 36.93 -52.08
CA ILE A 66 -10.87 38.20 -51.53
C ILE A 66 -9.90 38.70 -50.46
N ASN A 67 -9.53 39.98 -50.49
CA ASN A 67 -8.62 40.62 -49.54
C ASN A 67 -9.36 41.61 -48.63
N ASN A 68 -10.46 42.19 -49.11
CA ASN A 68 -11.28 43.14 -48.36
C ASN A 68 -12.79 42.85 -48.52
N LEU A 69 -13.53 42.87 -47.42
CA LEU A 69 -14.98 42.66 -47.35
C LEU A 69 -15.79 43.95 -47.14
N SER A 70 -15.19 45.14 -47.24
CA SER A 70 -15.93 46.41 -47.23
C SER A 70 -17.13 46.36 -48.19
N GLY A 71 -18.28 46.84 -47.72
CA GLY A 71 -19.59 46.67 -48.34
C GLY A 71 -20.46 45.63 -47.63
N ILE A 72 -19.87 44.67 -46.91
CA ILE A 72 -20.62 43.64 -46.16
C ILE A 72 -21.54 44.22 -45.08
N GLU A 73 -21.22 45.40 -44.56
CA GLU A 73 -22.00 46.12 -43.54
C GLU A 73 -23.42 46.50 -43.98
N HIS A 74 -23.68 46.53 -45.30
CA HIS A 74 -25.00 46.81 -45.86
C HIS A 74 -25.91 45.59 -45.94
N PHE A 75 -25.35 44.38 -45.81
CA PHE A 75 -26.10 43.12 -45.80
C PHE A 75 -26.63 42.83 -44.39
N THR A 76 -27.53 43.69 -43.92
CA THR A 76 -28.00 43.71 -42.51
C THR A 76 -28.89 42.52 -42.12
N ASN A 77 -29.46 41.82 -43.11
CA ASN A 77 -30.37 40.68 -42.91
C ASN A 77 -29.71 39.30 -43.01
N ILE A 78 -28.39 39.23 -43.23
CA ILE A 78 -27.70 37.93 -43.32
C ILE A 78 -27.69 37.22 -41.96
N THR A 79 -28.03 35.94 -41.99
CA THR A 79 -27.95 35.01 -40.86
C THR A 79 -26.76 34.07 -40.99
N SER A 80 -26.20 33.91 -42.18
CA SER A 80 -25.01 33.07 -42.43
C SER A 80 -24.01 33.74 -43.37
N LEU A 81 -22.74 33.74 -42.98
CA LEU A 81 -21.64 34.28 -43.78
C LEU A 81 -20.47 33.28 -43.79
N ASN A 82 -20.08 32.84 -44.99
CA ASN A 82 -18.89 32.02 -45.22
C ASN A 82 -17.92 32.75 -46.14
N VAL A 83 -16.77 33.11 -45.58
CA VAL A 83 -15.68 33.85 -46.23
C VAL A 83 -14.35 33.09 -46.09
N SER A 84 -14.41 31.79 -45.80
CA SER A 84 -13.24 30.95 -45.57
C SER A 84 -12.32 30.85 -46.81
N LYS A 85 -11.05 30.49 -46.60
CA LYS A 85 -10.05 30.30 -47.67
C LYS A 85 -9.82 31.55 -48.53
N ASN A 86 -9.81 32.72 -47.92
CA ASN A 86 -9.52 33.98 -48.60
C ASN A 86 -8.22 34.59 -48.02
N LYS A 87 -7.98 35.88 -48.26
CA LYS A 87 -6.77 36.60 -47.85
C LYS A 87 -7.12 37.79 -46.94
N LEU A 88 -8.22 37.69 -46.19
CA LEU A 88 -8.69 38.76 -45.32
C LEU A 88 -7.70 38.98 -44.18
N ILE A 89 -7.32 40.25 -43.94
CA ILE A 89 -6.46 40.66 -42.81
C ILE A 89 -7.31 41.15 -41.63
N SER A 90 -8.45 41.76 -41.90
CA SER A 90 -9.40 42.21 -40.88
C SER A 90 -10.84 41.99 -41.32
N LEU A 91 -11.73 41.76 -40.37
CA LEU A 91 -13.16 41.61 -40.64
C LEU A 91 -13.98 42.31 -39.56
N ASN A 92 -14.83 43.26 -39.97
CA ASN A 92 -15.74 43.99 -39.09
C ASN A 92 -17.19 43.66 -39.47
N LEU A 93 -17.92 43.05 -38.54
CA LEU A 93 -19.31 42.60 -38.74
C LEU A 93 -20.29 43.28 -37.77
N THR A 94 -19.90 44.41 -37.19
CA THR A 94 -20.72 45.13 -36.20
C THR A 94 -22.11 45.56 -36.70
N LYS A 95 -22.33 45.60 -38.02
CA LYS A 95 -23.64 45.93 -38.62
C LYS A 95 -24.48 44.71 -39.02
N ASN A 96 -23.89 43.52 -39.05
CA ASN A 96 -24.58 42.27 -39.42
C ASN A 96 -25.23 41.65 -38.18
N THR A 97 -26.17 42.36 -37.57
CA THR A 97 -26.74 42.05 -36.24
C THR A 97 -27.62 40.80 -36.20
N LYS A 98 -28.07 40.31 -37.36
CA LYS A 98 -28.83 39.06 -37.50
C LYS A 98 -27.96 37.82 -37.74
N LEU A 99 -26.64 37.97 -37.80
CA LEU A 99 -25.73 36.88 -38.10
C LEU A 99 -25.75 35.81 -37.00
N GLN A 100 -26.02 34.56 -37.40
CA GLN A 100 -26.06 33.37 -36.56
C GLN A 100 -24.88 32.43 -36.80
N TYR A 101 -24.40 32.36 -38.05
CA TYR A 101 -23.31 31.48 -38.46
C TYR A 101 -22.21 32.27 -39.17
N LEU A 102 -20.99 32.23 -38.64
CA LEU A 102 -19.81 32.84 -39.27
C LEU A 102 -18.72 31.80 -39.51
N TYR A 103 -18.32 31.65 -40.77
CA TYR A 103 -17.17 30.84 -41.19
C TYR A 103 -16.14 31.76 -41.84
N ALA A 104 -15.07 32.08 -41.11
CA ALA A 104 -13.98 32.96 -41.52
C ALA A 104 -12.60 32.26 -41.45
N SER A 105 -12.60 30.93 -41.49
CA SER A 105 -11.40 30.10 -41.37
C SER A 105 -10.47 30.16 -42.58
N GLN A 106 -9.18 29.88 -42.36
CA GLN A 106 -8.16 29.89 -43.42
C GLN A 106 -8.07 31.25 -44.13
N ASN A 107 -7.89 32.31 -43.34
CA ASN A 107 -7.62 33.67 -43.79
C ASN A 107 -6.30 34.16 -43.16
N GLN A 108 -6.04 35.46 -43.19
CA GLN A 108 -4.88 36.08 -42.56
C GLN A 108 -5.32 37.03 -41.44
N LEU A 109 -6.47 36.75 -40.80
CA LEU A 109 -7.10 37.69 -39.88
C LEU A 109 -6.20 37.94 -38.66
N THR A 110 -5.86 39.21 -38.44
CA THR A 110 -5.24 39.70 -37.19
C THR A 110 -6.27 40.38 -36.30
N ASN A 111 -7.40 40.80 -36.88
CA ASN A 111 -8.52 41.41 -36.17
C ASN A 111 -9.88 40.90 -36.70
N LEU A 112 -10.76 40.52 -35.78
CA LEU A 112 -12.13 40.12 -36.08
C LEU A 112 -13.07 40.78 -35.06
N ASN A 113 -14.01 41.59 -35.53
CA ASN A 113 -15.00 42.25 -34.69
C ASN A 113 -16.40 41.70 -34.94
N VAL A 114 -16.92 40.96 -33.96
CA VAL A 114 -18.26 40.33 -33.96
C VAL A 114 -19.17 40.91 -32.88
N SER A 115 -18.85 42.08 -32.31
CA SER A 115 -19.57 42.62 -31.14
C SER A 115 -21.03 42.99 -31.44
N GLY A 116 -21.36 43.26 -32.70
CA GLY A 116 -22.74 43.49 -33.16
C GLY A 116 -23.54 42.23 -33.44
N CYS A 117 -22.90 41.06 -33.57
CA CYS A 117 -23.54 39.80 -33.92
C CYS A 117 -24.11 39.10 -32.68
N THR A 118 -25.05 39.74 -31.98
CA THR A 118 -25.60 39.22 -30.70
C THR A 118 -26.37 37.91 -30.84
N GLN A 119 -26.79 37.56 -32.07
CA GLN A 119 -27.44 36.30 -32.41
C GLN A 119 -26.47 35.20 -32.90
N LEU A 120 -25.16 35.40 -32.74
CA LEU A 120 -24.16 34.45 -33.24
C LEU A 120 -24.16 33.16 -32.41
N GLU A 121 -24.53 32.05 -33.06
CA GLU A 121 -24.58 30.71 -32.47
C GLU A 121 -23.31 29.90 -32.77
N ARG A 122 -22.71 30.08 -33.95
CA ARG A 122 -21.49 29.37 -34.35
C ARG A 122 -20.48 30.30 -34.98
N LEU A 123 -19.25 30.20 -34.50
CA LEU A 123 -18.11 30.99 -34.99
C LEU A 123 -16.93 30.08 -35.31
N ASP A 124 -16.53 30.04 -36.58
CA ASP A 124 -15.26 29.47 -37.01
C ASP A 124 -14.30 30.56 -37.51
N ALA A 125 -13.30 30.86 -36.70
CA ALA A 125 -12.18 31.76 -37.01
C ALA A 125 -10.83 31.03 -36.99
N SER A 126 -10.84 29.70 -37.20
CA SER A 126 -9.64 28.87 -37.17
C SER A 126 -8.67 29.15 -38.32
N ASN A 127 -7.39 28.78 -38.15
CA ASN A 127 -6.34 28.96 -39.16
C ASN A 127 -6.24 30.44 -39.62
N ASN A 128 -5.97 31.31 -38.66
CA ASN A 128 -5.78 32.74 -38.86
C ASN A 128 -4.55 33.19 -38.06
N GLN A 129 -4.40 34.51 -37.85
CA GLN A 129 -3.31 35.09 -37.08
C GLN A 129 -3.83 35.86 -35.85
N LEU A 130 -5.01 35.48 -35.34
CA LEU A 130 -5.67 36.17 -34.23
C LEU A 130 -4.90 35.93 -32.92
N ALA A 131 -4.57 37.01 -32.22
CA ALA A 131 -4.03 36.95 -30.86
C ALA A 131 -5.10 37.23 -29.79
N GLN A 132 -6.22 37.84 -30.19
CA GLN A 132 -7.33 38.21 -29.33
C GLN A 132 -8.64 38.19 -30.13
N LEU A 133 -9.74 37.99 -29.42
CA LEU A 133 -11.09 38.00 -29.96
C LEU A 133 -12.05 38.27 -28.78
N ASP A 134 -12.87 39.31 -28.90
CA ASP A 134 -13.93 39.58 -27.94
C ASP A 134 -15.23 38.91 -28.39
N VAL A 135 -15.67 37.90 -27.63
CA VAL A 135 -16.95 37.20 -27.81
C VAL A 135 -17.95 37.51 -26.68
N SER A 136 -17.69 38.54 -25.86
CA SER A 136 -18.48 38.85 -24.67
C SER A 136 -19.94 39.25 -24.98
N LYS A 137 -20.21 39.70 -26.21
CA LYS A 137 -21.55 40.07 -26.70
C LYS A 137 -22.31 38.92 -27.36
N ASN A 138 -21.65 37.80 -27.64
CA ASN A 138 -22.25 36.65 -28.31
C ASN A 138 -22.74 35.62 -27.27
N ALA A 139 -23.65 36.04 -26.38
CA ALA A 139 -24.05 35.24 -25.20
C ALA A 139 -24.71 33.89 -25.53
N ILE A 140 -25.31 33.77 -26.73
CA ILE A 140 -25.94 32.53 -27.21
C ILE A 140 -24.99 31.60 -27.98
N LEU A 141 -23.70 31.96 -28.08
CA LEU A 141 -22.70 31.18 -28.81
C LEU A 141 -22.64 29.73 -28.27
N PHE A 142 -22.90 28.79 -29.17
CA PHE A 142 -22.97 27.35 -28.90
C PHE A 142 -21.67 26.64 -29.30
N GLU A 143 -21.04 27.04 -30.40
CA GLU A 143 -19.80 26.46 -30.92
C GLU A 143 -18.79 27.55 -31.27
N LEU A 144 -17.56 27.44 -30.74
CA LEU A 144 -16.44 28.34 -31.03
C LEU A 144 -15.22 27.56 -31.53
N LYS A 145 -14.76 27.87 -32.74
CA LYS A 145 -13.53 27.33 -33.33
C LYS A 145 -12.53 28.45 -33.55
N ILE A 146 -11.43 28.40 -32.81
CA ILE A 146 -10.32 29.38 -32.86
C ILE A 146 -8.96 28.70 -32.95
N TYR A 147 -8.94 27.42 -33.33
CA TYR A 147 -7.71 26.63 -33.40
C TYR A 147 -6.74 27.12 -34.47
N ASN A 148 -5.46 26.83 -34.30
CA ASN A 148 -4.37 27.29 -35.17
C ASN A 148 -4.38 28.83 -35.33
N ASN A 149 -4.14 29.52 -34.21
CA ASN A 149 -4.04 30.97 -34.10
C ASN A 149 -2.90 31.33 -33.12
N LYS A 150 -2.88 32.55 -32.59
CA LYS A 150 -1.85 33.07 -31.68
C LYS A 150 -2.42 33.44 -30.29
N PHE A 151 -3.54 32.83 -29.87
CA PHE A 151 -4.19 33.17 -28.61
C PHE A 151 -3.31 32.77 -27.41
N LYS A 152 -3.03 33.72 -26.53
CA LYS A 152 -2.44 33.46 -25.19
C LYS A 152 -3.48 33.31 -24.09
N ARG A 153 -4.65 33.90 -24.31
CA ARG A 153 -5.84 33.86 -23.45
C ARG A 153 -7.07 34.02 -24.31
N ILE A 154 -8.20 33.50 -23.83
CA ILE A 154 -9.52 33.73 -24.39
C ILE A 154 -10.52 33.82 -23.25
N ASN A 155 -11.34 34.87 -23.25
CA ASN A 155 -12.41 35.02 -22.26
C ASN A 155 -13.72 34.49 -22.86
N ILE A 156 -14.29 33.47 -22.22
CA ILE A 156 -15.55 32.82 -22.63
C ILE A 156 -16.64 32.92 -21.55
N ASP A 157 -16.45 33.76 -20.53
CA ASP A 157 -17.33 33.84 -19.36
C ASP A 157 -18.79 34.18 -19.71
N SER A 158 -19.00 35.01 -20.72
CA SER A 158 -20.34 35.42 -21.18
C SER A 158 -21.05 34.34 -22.01
N ASN A 159 -20.32 33.38 -22.56
CA ASN A 159 -20.83 32.38 -23.49
C ASN A 159 -21.37 31.15 -22.73
N THR A 160 -22.35 31.37 -21.86
CA THR A 160 -22.91 30.33 -20.96
C THR A 160 -23.65 29.19 -21.69
N LYS A 161 -23.99 29.41 -22.97
CA LYS A 161 -24.56 28.40 -23.88
C LYS A 161 -23.52 27.57 -24.63
N LEU A 162 -22.23 27.88 -24.48
CA LEU A 162 -21.15 27.19 -25.18
C LEU A 162 -21.13 25.71 -24.81
N SER A 163 -21.21 24.87 -25.84
CA SER A 163 -21.22 23.41 -25.75
C SER A 163 -19.93 22.81 -26.30
N ILE A 164 -19.35 23.45 -27.32
CA ILE A 164 -18.16 22.96 -28.03
C ILE A 164 -17.13 24.08 -28.15
N LEU A 165 -15.92 23.82 -27.66
CA LEU A 165 -14.77 24.72 -27.82
C LEU A 165 -13.61 24.00 -28.50
N HIS A 166 -13.22 24.47 -29.68
CA HIS A 166 -11.99 24.06 -30.37
C HIS A 166 -10.95 25.19 -30.31
N ALA A 167 -9.98 25.08 -29.39
CA ALA A 167 -8.89 26.04 -29.22
C ALA A 167 -7.48 25.41 -29.23
N TRP A 168 -7.38 24.16 -29.70
CA TRP A 168 -6.12 23.47 -30.00
C TRP A 168 -5.16 24.26 -30.92
N THR A 169 -3.87 24.00 -30.80
CA THR A 169 -2.77 24.66 -31.54
C THR A 169 -2.82 26.18 -31.39
N ASN A 170 -2.62 26.65 -30.15
CA ASN A 170 -2.54 28.06 -29.80
C ASN A 170 -1.37 28.27 -28.81
N GLN A 171 -1.38 29.36 -28.05
CA GLN A 171 -0.39 29.64 -27.01
C GLN A 171 -1.08 29.87 -25.65
N LEU A 172 -2.24 29.25 -25.41
CA LEU A 172 -3.03 29.47 -24.20
C LEU A 172 -2.21 29.07 -22.96
N GLU A 173 -2.00 30.02 -22.07
CA GLU A 173 -1.32 29.80 -20.78
C GLU A 173 -2.35 29.45 -19.68
N GLU A 174 -3.57 29.94 -19.84
CA GLU A 174 -4.71 29.68 -18.96
C GLU A 174 -6.03 29.59 -19.73
N LEU A 175 -7.00 28.89 -19.15
CA LEU A 175 -8.40 28.92 -19.56
C LEU A 175 -9.30 28.78 -18.34
N ASN A 176 -10.24 29.71 -18.19
CA ASN A 176 -11.34 29.58 -17.23
C ASN A 176 -12.61 29.15 -17.96
N SER A 177 -13.08 27.92 -17.73
CA SER A 177 -14.32 27.37 -18.29
C SER A 177 -15.42 27.19 -17.25
N THR A 178 -15.25 27.73 -16.03
CA THR A 178 -16.13 27.44 -14.89
C THR A 178 -17.56 27.94 -15.04
N LYS A 179 -17.79 28.94 -15.90
CA LYS A 179 -19.13 29.47 -16.25
C LYS A 179 -19.78 28.75 -17.43
N ASN A 180 -19.03 27.96 -18.19
CA ASN A 180 -19.51 27.27 -19.40
C ASN A 180 -20.04 25.87 -19.04
N LEU A 181 -21.09 25.83 -18.22
CA LEU A 181 -21.65 24.60 -17.63
C LEU A 181 -22.25 23.62 -18.66
N ASN A 182 -22.43 24.06 -19.91
CA ASN A 182 -22.97 23.25 -20.99
C ASN A 182 -21.91 22.60 -21.87
N LEU A 183 -20.60 22.81 -21.59
CA LEU A 183 -19.53 22.18 -22.36
C LEU A 183 -19.67 20.65 -22.34
N THR A 184 -19.79 20.07 -23.53
CA THR A 184 -19.69 18.63 -23.76
C THR A 184 -18.33 18.28 -24.37
N ARG A 185 -17.76 19.16 -25.20
CA ARG A 185 -16.49 18.94 -25.89
C ARG A 185 -15.52 20.08 -25.67
N LEU A 186 -14.34 19.76 -25.16
CA LEU A 186 -13.27 20.72 -24.89
C LEU A 186 -11.95 20.25 -25.51
N TYR A 187 -11.51 20.93 -26.58
CA TYR A 187 -10.30 20.59 -27.33
C TYR A 187 -9.25 21.71 -27.22
N LEU A 188 -8.22 21.48 -26.41
CA LEU A 188 -7.13 22.41 -26.07
C LEU A 188 -5.74 21.84 -26.37
N TRP A 189 -5.65 20.79 -27.19
CA TRP A 189 -4.37 20.16 -27.54
C TRP A 189 -3.35 21.18 -28.06
N GLY A 190 -2.07 21.10 -27.67
CA GLY A 190 -1.03 21.96 -28.25
C GLY A 190 -1.15 23.41 -27.79
N ASN A 191 -1.13 23.61 -26.47
CA ASN A 191 -1.14 24.91 -25.81
C ASN A 191 -0.03 24.94 -24.73
N LYS A 192 -0.07 25.92 -23.83
CA LYS A 192 0.92 26.10 -22.75
C LYS A 192 0.29 26.03 -21.36
N LEU A 193 -0.83 25.31 -21.22
CA LEU A 193 -1.57 25.24 -19.96
C LEU A 193 -0.74 24.52 -18.90
N THR A 194 -0.54 25.14 -17.75
CA THR A 194 0.10 24.52 -16.57
C THR A 194 -0.93 23.95 -15.59
N SER A 195 -2.17 24.44 -15.65
CA SER A 195 -3.31 23.94 -14.87
C SER A 195 -4.62 24.12 -15.65
N LEU A 196 -5.60 23.29 -15.35
CA LEU A 196 -6.96 23.41 -15.88
C LEU A 196 -7.97 22.87 -14.86
N ASP A 197 -9.00 23.67 -14.54
CA ASP A 197 -10.13 23.24 -13.71
C ASP A 197 -11.32 22.87 -14.60
N VAL A 198 -11.66 21.58 -14.63
CA VAL A 198 -12.82 21.02 -15.35
C VAL A 198 -13.96 20.60 -14.42
N SER A 199 -13.86 20.92 -13.11
CA SER A 199 -14.79 20.43 -12.08
C SER A 199 -16.24 20.87 -12.27
N LYS A 200 -16.46 22.01 -12.96
CA LYS A 200 -17.78 22.55 -13.27
C LYS A 200 -18.34 22.07 -14.61
N ASN A 201 -17.51 21.50 -15.47
CA ASN A 201 -17.92 21.03 -16.80
C ASN A 201 -18.37 19.57 -16.73
N THR A 202 -19.36 19.27 -15.88
CA THR A 202 -19.80 17.90 -15.56
C THR A 202 -20.46 17.16 -16.72
N LYS A 203 -20.85 17.88 -17.77
CA LYS A 203 -21.42 17.35 -19.02
C LYS A 203 -20.37 16.94 -20.07
N LEU A 204 -19.07 17.10 -19.79
CA LEU A 204 -18.02 16.71 -20.74
C LEU A 204 -18.13 15.23 -21.11
N ASP A 205 -18.27 14.95 -22.40
CA ASP A 205 -18.18 13.62 -22.99
C ASP A 205 -16.81 13.37 -23.64
N GLU A 206 -16.15 14.44 -24.12
CA GLU A 206 -14.80 14.41 -24.69
C GLU A 206 -13.94 15.56 -24.15
N LEU A 207 -12.74 15.21 -23.66
CA LEU A 207 -11.74 16.15 -23.19
C LEU A 207 -10.38 15.84 -23.86
N ASN A 208 -9.92 16.74 -24.74
CA ASN A 208 -8.58 16.65 -25.32
C ASN A 208 -7.74 17.85 -24.88
N ILE A 209 -6.77 17.57 -24.03
CA ILE A 209 -5.90 18.58 -23.39
C ILE A 209 -4.42 18.15 -23.46
N GLY A 210 -4.08 17.22 -24.35
CA GLY A 210 -2.69 16.78 -24.56
C GLY A 210 -1.78 17.87 -25.11
N ASN A 211 -0.47 17.62 -25.16
CA ASN A 211 0.55 18.59 -25.58
C ASN A 211 0.39 19.95 -24.87
N ASN A 212 0.43 19.89 -23.53
CA ASN A 212 0.38 21.01 -22.61
C ASN A 212 1.45 20.83 -21.52
N LEU A 213 1.52 21.73 -20.55
CA LEU A 213 2.49 21.70 -19.45
C LEU A 213 1.86 21.23 -18.12
N LEU A 214 0.76 20.47 -18.19
CA LEU A 214 0.02 19.98 -17.02
C LEU A 214 0.84 18.96 -16.23
N THR A 215 1.00 19.17 -14.92
CA THR A 215 1.62 18.19 -14.00
C THR A 215 0.60 17.31 -13.28
N THR A 216 -0.65 17.77 -13.20
CA THR A 216 -1.79 17.05 -12.62
C THR A 216 -3.07 17.42 -13.34
N ILE A 217 -4.06 16.52 -13.33
CA ILE A 217 -5.43 16.82 -13.75
C ILE A 217 -6.43 16.02 -12.90
N ASP A 218 -7.51 16.69 -12.49
CA ASP A 218 -8.62 16.08 -11.76
C ASP A 218 -9.88 16.09 -12.64
N ALA A 219 -10.17 14.94 -13.25
CA ALA A 219 -11.37 14.72 -14.06
C ALA A 219 -12.46 13.95 -13.29
N SER A 220 -12.35 13.84 -11.96
CA SER A 220 -13.23 12.99 -11.14
C SER A 220 -14.70 13.39 -11.19
N LYS A 221 -15.00 14.65 -11.54
CA LYS A 221 -16.36 15.20 -11.65
C LYS A 221 -16.99 15.04 -13.04
N ASN A 222 -16.21 14.63 -14.04
CA ASN A 222 -16.66 14.55 -15.42
C ASN A 222 -17.18 13.13 -15.71
N THR A 223 -18.24 12.72 -15.00
CA THR A 223 -18.76 11.34 -15.01
C THR A 223 -19.42 10.92 -16.33
N MET A 224 -19.64 11.86 -17.25
CA MET A 224 -20.13 11.58 -18.60
C MET A 224 -19.01 11.33 -19.62
N LEU A 225 -17.73 11.45 -19.23
CA LEU A 225 -16.61 11.26 -20.14
C LEU A 225 -16.65 9.89 -20.80
N THR A 226 -16.46 9.91 -22.11
CA THR A 226 -16.28 8.74 -22.97
C THR A 226 -14.84 8.69 -23.50
N HIS A 227 -14.24 9.85 -23.76
CA HIS A 227 -12.88 9.98 -24.29
C HIS A 227 -12.08 11.02 -23.50
N LEU A 228 -10.90 10.61 -23.03
CA LEU A 228 -9.94 11.48 -22.36
C LEU A 228 -8.58 11.37 -23.05
N ASP A 229 -8.07 12.48 -23.56
CA ASP A 229 -6.72 12.58 -24.15
C ASP A 229 -5.92 13.67 -23.41
N VAL A 230 -4.90 13.25 -22.68
CA VAL A 230 -3.93 14.11 -21.96
C VAL A 230 -2.49 13.70 -22.31
N ARG A 231 -2.27 13.19 -23.52
CA ARG A 231 -0.95 12.77 -23.98
C ARG A 231 0.05 13.92 -24.03
N GLU A 232 1.35 13.60 -24.05
CA GLU A 232 2.43 14.60 -24.24
C GLU A 232 2.34 15.77 -23.26
N SER A 233 2.11 15.47 -21.99
CA SER A 233 2.11 16.47 -20.91
C SER A 233 3.20 16.15 -19.90
N LEU A 234 3.09 16.66 -18.67
CA LEU A 234 4.05 16.42 -17.59
C LEU A 234 3.39 15.70 -16.40
N LEU A 235 2.32 14.93 -16.66
CA LEU A 235 1.48 14.38 -15.60
C LEU A 235 2.25 13.41 -14.71
N THR A 236 2.22 13.68 -13.41
CA THR A 236 2.67 12.76 -12.34
C THR A 236 1.49 12.12 -11.63
N SER A 237 0.30 12.72 -11.71
CA SER A 237 -0.94 12.21 -11.14
C SER A 237 -2.14 12.56 -12.03
N LEU A 238 -3.07 11.61 -12.15
CA LEU A 238 -4.33 11.75 -12.86
C LEU A 238 -5.45 11.15 -12.00
N LYS A 239 -6.51 11.93 -11.74
CA LYS A 239 -7.73 11.40 -11.13
C LYS A 239 -8.81 11.22 -12.19
N LEU A 240 -9.18 9.98 -12.42
CA LEU A 240 -10.23 9.59 -13.35
C LEU A 240 -11.61 9.63 -12.66
N PRO A 241 -12.70 9.85 -13.43
CA PRO A 241 -14.05 9.63 -12.93
C PRO A 241 -14.30 8.14 -12.70
N VAL A 242 -15.03 7.82 -11.62
CA VAL A 242 -15.54 6.45 -11.39
C VAL A 242 -16.84 6.33 -12.18
N THR A 243 -16.76 5.73 -13.37
CA THR A 243 -17.89 5.67 -14.31
C THR A 243 -17.75 4.54 -15.34
N PRO A 244 -18.86 3.88 -15.72
CA PRO A 244 -18.89 2.92 -16.81
C PRO A 244 -18.98 3.58 -18.20
N THR A 245 -18.94 4.92 -18.33
CA THR A 245 -19.04 5.62 -19.63
C THR A 245 -17.71 5.73 -20.36
N LEU A 246 -16.58 5.70 -19.65
CA LEU A 246 -15.27 5.91 -20.22
C LEU A 246 -14.89 4.74 -21.14
N ARG A 247 -14.51 5.04 -22.40
CA ARG A 247 -14.16 4.08 -23.44
C ARG A 247 -12.70 4.19 -23.88
N LEU A 248 -12.17 5.40 -23.92
CA LEU A 248 -10.80 5.67 -24.34
C LEU A 248 -10.08 6.57 -23.34
N ILE A 249 -8.90 6.13 -22.92
CA ILE A 249 -7.93 6.94 -22.18
C ILE A 249 -6.63 6.98 -22.99
N ASN A 250 -6.14 8.18 -23.27
CA ASN A 250 -4.80 8.41 -23.78
C ASN A 250 -4.02 9.32 -22.82
N VAL A 251 -2.97 8.77 -22.22
CA VAL A 251 -2.03 9.45 -21.32
C VAL A 251 -0.58 9.16 -21.74
N GLU A 252 -0.36 8.86 -23.02
CA GLU A 252 0.96 8.57 -23.56
C GLU A 252 1.94 9.75 -23.33
N LYS A 253 3.23 9.47 -23.13
CA LYS A 253 4.29 10.48 -22.98
C LYS A 253 4.01 11.44 -21.81
N ASN A 254 3.90 10.86 -20.61
CA ASN A 254 3.77 11.58 -19.35
C ASN A 254 4.82 11.06 -18.35
N LYS A 255 4.64 11.36 -17.05
CA LYS A 255 5.54 10.95 -15.96
C LYS A 255 4.81 10.11 -14.91
N LEU A 256 3.76 9.39 -15.29
CA LEU A 256 2.96 8.58 -14.37
C LEU A 256 3.77 7.37 -13.88
N THR A 257 3.68 7.08 -12.59
CA THR A 257 4.24 5.85 -11.98
C THR A 257 3.15 4.81 -11.68
N SER A 258 1.89 5.24 -11.63
CA SER A 258 0.71 4.39 -11.45
C SER A 258 -0.52 5.04 -12.07
N ILE A 259 -1.55 4.23 -12.30
CA ILE A 259 -2.87 4.67 -12.76
C ILE A 259 -3.94 3.76 -12.14
N ASN A 260 -5.02 4.33 -11.62
CA ASN A 260 -6.13 3.55 -11.07
C ASN A 260 -7.26 3.43 -12.10
N LEU A 261 -7.47 2.24 -12.62
CA LEU A 261 -8.48 1.94 -13.66
C LEU A 261 -9.69 1.17 -13.11
N THR A 262 -9.74 0.91 -11.80
CA THR A 262 -10.76 0.06 -11.15
C THR A 262 -12.18 0.60 -11.28
N GLY A 263 -12.31 1.92 -11.46
CA GLY A 263 -13.58 2.62 -11.66
C GLY A 263 -14.07 2.68 -13.11
N ASN A 264 -13.37 2.07 -14.07
CA ASN A 264 -13.64 2.22 -15.51
C ASN A 264 -13.79 0.84 -16.23
N PRO A 265 -14.82 0.04 -15.87
CA PRO A 265 -14.93 -1.35 -16.34
C PRO A 265 -15.21 -1.50 -17.84
N ASN A 266 -15.76 -0.46 -18.49
CA ASN A 266 -16.10 -0.47 -19.91
C ASN A 266 -15.01 0.14 -20.81
N LEU A 267 -13.80 0.32 -20.29
CA LEU A 267 -12.69 0.83 -21.09
C LEU A 267 -12.40 -0.12 -22.26
N GLU A 268 -12.35 0.41 -23.47
CA GLU A 268 -12.12 -0.34 -24.72
C GLU A 268 -10.70 -0.11 -25.26
N ARG A 269 -10.14 1.09 -25.03
CA ARG A 269 -8.78 1.46 -25.43
C ARG A 269 -8.02 2.20 -24.33
N LEU A 270 -6.79 1.77 -24.10
CA LEU A 270 -5.86 2.38 -23.16
C LEU A 270 -4.50 2.63 -23.82
N ASP A 271 -4.15 3.90 -23.97
CA ASP A 271 -2.84 4.36 -24.44
C ASP A 271 -2.08 4.97 -23.25
N ILE A 272 -1.12 4.24 -22.70
CA ILE A 272 -0.33 4.61 -21.51
C ILE A 272 1.19 4.55 -21.78
N GLY A 273 1.59 4.48 -23.04
CA GLY A 273 2.98 4.36 -23.43
C GLY A 273 3.85 5.54 -22.99
N SER A 274 5.17 5.36 -22.93
CA SER A 274 6.13 6.40 -22.54
C SER A 274 5.80 7.06 -21.20
N ASN A 275 5.73 6.23 -20.15
CA ASN A 275 5.56 6.66 -18.75
C ASN A 275 6.60 5.93 -17.88
N ALA A 276 6.37 5.85 -16.56
CA ALA A 276 7.25 5.19 -15.60
C ALA A 276 6.54 4.11 -14.77
N LEU A 277 5.48 3.48 -15.31
CA LEU A 277 4.70 2.44 -14.60
C LEU A 277 5.53 1.18 -14.39
N THR A 278 5.50 0.63 -13.19
CA THR A 278 6.12 -0.68 -12.86
C THR A 278 5.13 -1.84 -12.88
N GLU A 279 3.84 -1.53 -12.76
CA GLU A 279 2.74 -2.49 -12.78
C GLU A 279 1.48 -1.82 -13.34
N ILE A 280 0.52 -2.65 -13.73
CA ILE A 280 -0.81 -2.20 -14.13
C ILE A 280 -1.86 -3.24 -13.70
N ASP A 281 -2.90 -2.79 -13.01
CA ASP A 281 -4.06 -3.60 -12.66
C ASP A 281 -5.14 -3.45 -13.73
N LEU A 282 -5.36 -4.51 -14.51
CA LEU A 282 -6.39 -4.60 -15.54
C LEU A 282 -7.56 -5.50 -15.13
N SER A 283 -7.63 -5.94 -13.87
CA SER A 283 -8.57 -6.95 -13.39
C SER A 283 -10.05 -6.58 -13.58
N LYS A 284 -10.36 -5.28 -13.68
CA LYS A 284 -11.73 -4.77 -13.86
C LYS A 284 -12.05 -4.34 -15.30
N ASN A 285 -11.05 -4.24 -16.17
CA ASN A 285 -11.22 -3.68 -17.52
C ASN A 285 -11.54 -4.79 -18.54
N THR A 286 -12.62 -5.54 -18.29
CA THR A 286 -12.95 -6.76 -19.05
C THR A 286 -13.36 -6.53 -20.50
N ASN A 287 -13.65 -5.27 -20.85
CA ASN A 287 -13.96 -4.85 -22.22
C ASN A 287 -12.75 -4.27 -22.97
N LEU A 288 -11.55 -4.27 -22.38
CA LEU A 288 -10.37 -3.68 -23.00
C LEU A 288 -9.95 -4.50 -24.24
N VAL A 289 -9.91 -3.84 -25.39
CA VAL A 289 -9.57 -4.43 -26.71
C VAL A 289 -8.20 -3.99 -27.18
N SER A 290 -7.82 -2.74 -26.90
CA SER A 290 -6.54 -2.18 -27.34
C SER A 290 -5.73 -1.64 -26.16
N LEU A 291 -4.52 -2.16 -25.99
CA LEU A 291 -3.59 -1.75 -24.93
C LEU A 291 -2.24 -1.37 -25.55
N TYR A 292 -1.88 -0.09 -25.39
CA TYR A 292 -0.59 0.44 -25.81
C TYR A 292 0.17 0.93 -24.58
N CYS A 293 1.03 0.08 -24.03
CA CYS A 293 1.81 0.33 -22.80
C CYS A 293 3.31 0.28 -23.00
N SER A 294 3.77 0.54 -24.23
CA SER A 294 5.19 0.60 -24.58
C SER A 294 5.98 1.64 -23.77
N LYS A 295 7.31 1.48 -23.66
CA LYS A 295 8.20 2.44 -22.96
C LYS A 295 7.76 2.73 -21.52
N ASN A 296 7.54 1.68 -20.74
CA ASN A 296 7.32 1.73 -19.30
C ASN A 296 8.38 0.88 -18.58
N LYS A 297 8.19 0.61 -17.29
CA LYS A 297 9.02 -0.26 -16.45
C LYS A 297 8.25 -1.48 -15.97
N ILE A 298 7.23 -1.92 -16.72
CA ILE A 298 6.33 -3.00 -16.32
C ILE A 298 7.13 -4.29 -16.23
N THR A 299 7.04 -4.99 -15.10
CA THR A 299 7.74 -6.28 -14.89
C THR A 299 6.87 -7.49 -15.21
N LYS A 300 5.57 -7.36 -15.02
CA LYS A 300 4.54 -8.38 -15.30
C LYS A 300 3.29 -7.71 -15.85
N LEU A 301 2.72 -8.30 -16.89
CA LEU A 301 1.43 -7.88 -17.46
C LEU A 301 0.43 -9.02 -17.34
N ASP A 302 -0.70 -8.79 -16.65
CA ASP A 302 -1.84 -9.71 -16.64
C ASP A 302 -3.04 -9.06 -17.32
N ALA A 303 -3.38 -9.55 -18.50
CA ALA A 303 -4.53 -9.11 -19.28
C ALA A 303 -5.49 -10.28 -19.57
N ARG A 304 -5.46 -11.36 -18.77
CA ARG A 304 -6.32 -12.55 -18.97
C ARG A 304 -7.81 -12.21 -18.90
N ASN A 305 -8.18 -11.22 -18.12
CA ASN A 305 -9.58 -10.81 -17.99
C ASN A 305 -10.05 -9.85 -19.09
N CYS A 306 -9.17 -9.44 -20.00
CA CYS A 306 -9.46 -8.48 -21.07
C CYS A 306 -9.82 -9.19 -22.38
N LYS A 307 -10.17 -8.42 -23.42
CA LYS A 307 -10.49 -8.88 -24.78
C LYS A 307 -9.43 -8.39 -25.78
N ILE A 308 -8.15 -8.46 -25.40
CA ILE A 308 -7.07 -7.80 -26.11
C ILE A 308 -6.93 -8.35 -27.53
N VAL A 309 -6.95 -7.43 -28.49
CA VAL A 309 -6.68 -7.67 -29.91
C VAL A 309 -5.43 -6.92 -30.34
N ASN A 310 -5.29 -5.66 -29.93
CA ASN A 310 -4.13 -4.82 -30.24
C ASN A 310 -3.28 -4.67 -28.98
N LEU A 311 -2.01 -5.10 -29.04
CA LEU A 311 -1.11 -5.05 -27.89
C LEU A 311 0.25 -4.48 -28.31
N ASP A 312 0.65 -3.37 -27.67
CA ASP A 312 2.01 -2.85 -27.77
C ASP A 312 2.63 -2.74 -26.37
N VAL A 313 3.56 -3.65 -26.09
CA VAL A 313 4.35 -3.69 -24.84
C VAL A 313 5.81 -3.35 -25.10
N SER A 314 6.16 -2.87 -26.28
CA SER A 314 7.54 -2.67 -26.72
C SER A 314 8.31 -1.72 -25.78
N ASP A 315 9.63 -1.82 -25.73
CA ASP A 315 10.50 -0.98 -24.88
C ASP A 315 10.18 -1.10 -23.36
N ASN A 316 9.55 -2.18 -22.89
CA ASN A 316 9.48 -2.50 -21.46
C ASN A 316 10.67 -3.42 -21.09
N SER A 317 11.83 -2.82 -20.79
CA SER A 317 13.08 -3.58 -20.60
C SER A 317 13.07 -4.53 -19.40
N GLU A 318 12.20 -4.29 -18.42
CA GLU A 318 12.05 -5.06 -17.19
C GLU A 318 10.95 -6.13 -17.26
N LEU A 319 10.23 -6.22 -18.37
CA LEU A 319 9.11 -7.15 -18.54
C LEU A 319 9.62 -8.59 -18.60
N LYS A 320 9.16 -9.41 -17.64
CA LYS A 320 9.52 -10.83 -17.52
C LYS A 320 8.41 -11.77 -17.94
N THR A 321 7.18 -11.43 -17.61
CA THR A 321 6.04 -12.34 -17.76
C THR A 321 4.81 -11.63 -18.28
N MET A 322 4.11 -12.26 -19.23
CA MET A 322 2.80 -11.81 -19.69
C MET A 322 1.77 -12.93 -19.59
N PHE A 323 0.56 -12.59 -19.17
CA PHE A 323 -0.59 -13.47 -19.16
C PHE A 323 -1.68 -12.85 -20.05
N LEU A 324 -2.02 -13.53 -21.14
CA LEU A 324 -2.91 -13.01 -22.17
C LEU A 324 -4.03 -14.01 -22.43
N THR A 325 -5.20 -13.48 -22.79
CA THR A 325 -6.30 -14.25 -23.38
C THR A 325 -6.51 -13.76 -24.81
N HIS A 326 -6.83 -14.69 -25.70
CA HIS A 326 -7.56 -14.46 -26.95
C HIS A 326 -6.82 -14.63 -28.30
N ARG A 327 -7.62 -15.13 -29.25
CA ARG A 327 -7.43 -15.35 -30.70
C ARG A 327 -7.04 -14.06 -31.45
N TYR A 328 -6.15 -14.21 -32.42
CA TYR A 328 -5.71 -13.22 -33.43
C TYR A 328 -4.65 -12.23 -32.96
N LEU A 329 -4.03 -12.46 -31.81
CA LEU A 329 -2.95 -11.63 -31.29
C LEU A 329 -1.73 -11.60 -32.24
N SER A 330 -1.55 -12.67 -33.02
CA SER A 330 -0.45 -12.83 -33.97
C SER A 330 -0.29 -11.67 -34.96
N LYS A 331 -1.36 -10.95 -35.34
CA LYS A 331 -1.23 -9.84 -36.29
C LYS A 331 -0.85 -8.49 -35.65
N TYR A 332 -1.13 -8.30 -34.36
CA TYR A 332 -1.15 -6.96 -33.76
C TYR A 332 -0.40 -6.88 -32.42
N ILE A 333 0.47 -7.87 -32.14
CA ILE A 333 1.37 -7.84 -30.99
C ILE A 333 2.71 -7.20 -31.34
N LYS A 334 3.11 -6.19 -30.57
CA LYS A 334 4.46 -5.60 -30.58
C LYS A 334 5.14 -5.83 -29.23
N ILE A 335 6.30 -6.48 -29.29
CA ILE A 335 7.09 -6.96 -28.14
C ILE A 335 8.58 -6.63 -28.30
N ASP A 336 8.87 -5.63 -29.13
CA ASP A 336 10.23 -5.26 -29.49
C ASP A 336 10.92 -4.62 -28.27
N LYS A 337 12.21 -4.92 -28.04
CA LYS A 337 13.02 -4.44 -26.92
C LYS A 337 12.48 -4.76 -25.51
N CYS A 338 12.08 -6.02 -25.31
CA CYS A 338 11.73 -6.62 -24.03
C CYS A 338 12.70 -7.78 -23.70
N PRO A 339 14.02 -7.52 -23.52
CA PRO A 339 15.05 -8.56 -23.48
C PRO A 339 14.99 -9.49 -22.25
N LYS A 340 14.30 -9.08 -21.18
CA LYS A 340 14.09 -9.89 -19.97
C LYS A 340 12.82 -10.74 -20.03
N LEU A 341 12.11 -10.74 -21.16
CA LEU A 341 10.90 -11.52 -21.30
C LEU A 341 11.30 -13.01 -21.28
N GLU A 342 10.76 -13.74 -20.31
CA GLU A 342 11.07 -15.15 -20.04
C GLU A 342 9.86 -16.04 -20.29
N PHE A 343 8.64 -15.49 -20.18
CA PHE A 343 7.43 -16.29 -20.30
C PHE A 343 6.21 -15.51 -20.80
N ILE A 344 5.43 -16.12 -21.70
CA ILE A 344 4.09 -15.63 -22.07
C ILE A 344 3.11 -16.80 -21.92
N CYS A 345 2.12 -16.63 -21.04
CA CYS A 345 0.95 -17.49 -21.02
C CYS A 345 -0.10 -17.03 -22.03
N LEU A 346 -0.54 -17.93 -22.90
CA LEU A 346 -1.68 -17.74 -23.80
C LEU A 346 -2.83 -18.65 -23.33
N HIS A 347 -3.71 -18.10 -22.50
CA HIS A 347 -4.84 -18.85 -21.94
C HIS A 347 -5.92 -19.04 -23.02
N LYS A 348 -6.30 -20.30 -23.27
CA LYS A 348 -7.26 -20.78 -24.30
C LYS A 348 -6.79 -20.56 -25.76
N TYR A 349 -6.61 -21.69 -26.46
CA TYR A 349 -6.41 -21.88 -27.92
C TYR A 349 -4.95 -21.86 -28.45
N TYR A 350 -4.58 -22.98 -29.08
CA TYR A 350 -3.22 -23.32 -29.50
C TYR A 350 -2.69 -22.56 -30.74
N SER A 351 -3.54 -21.88 -31.52
CA SER A 351 -3.17 -21.44 -32.88
C SER A 351 -2.14 -20.31 -32.96
N ASP A 352 -2.04 -19.45 -31.94
CA ASP A 352 -1.12 -18.29 -31.96
C ASP A 352 0.24 -18.58 -31.29
N THR A 353 0.38 -19.72 -30.59
CA THR A 353 1.60 -20.09 -29.84
C THR A 353 2.85 -20.14 -30.72
N ALA A 354 2.80 -20.89 -31.83
CA ALA A 354 3.91 -21.03 -32.77
C ALA A 354 4.29 -19.70 -33.43
N TYR A 355 3.31 -18.86 -33.77
CA TYR A 355 3.57 -17.55 -34.35
C TYR A 355 4.32 -16.64 -33.35
N ILE A 356 3.83 -16.54 -32.12
CA ILE A 356 4.44 -15.70 -31.09
C ILE A 356 5.81 -16.25 -30.72
N GLN A 357 5.97 -17.57 -30.61
CA GLN A 357 7.27 -18.21 -30.37
C GLN A 357 8.27 -17.87 -31.48
N ASN A 358 7.88 -17.97 -32.75
CA ASN A 358 8.75 -17.58 -33.87
C ASN A 358 9.14 -16.10 -33.82
N ARG A 359 8.21 -15.20 -33.46
CA ARG A 359 8.49 -13.77 -33.35
C ARG A 359 9.46 -13.47 -32.20
N VAL A 360 9.26 -14.10 -31.05
CA VAL A 360 10.13 -14.01 -29.87
C VAL A 360 11.53 -14.55 -30.18
N ASN A 361 11.62 -15.70 -30.85
CA ASN A 361 12.89 -16.29 -31.29
C ASN A 361 13.62 -15.39 -32.28
N ALA A 362 12.90 -14.79 -33.24
CA ALA A 362 13.47 -13.84 -34.20
C ALA A 362 14.01 -12.56 -33.54
N LEU A 363 13.49 -12.20 -32.36
CA LEU A 363 14.00 -11.11 -31.54
C LEU A 363 15.17 -11.52 -30.62
N GLY A 364 15.53 -12.82 -30.59
CA GLY A 364 16.62 -13.35 -29.78
C GLY A 364 16.28 -13.52 -28.30
N TYR A 365 14.99 -13.55 -27.93
CA TYR A 365 14.58 -13.71 -26.54
C TYR A 365 14.52 -15.20 -26.14
N ASN A 366 15.00 -15.52 -24.94
CA ASN A 366 14.83 -16.83 -24.33
C ASN A 366 13.49 -16.89 -23.56
N CYS A 367 12.38 -16.75 -24.29
CA CYS A 367 11.04 -16.74 -23.70
C CYS A 367 10.26 -17.98 -24.10
N VAL A 368 9.66 -18.62 -23.10
CA VAL A 368 8.76 -19.77 -23.25
C VAL A 368 7.34 -19.27 -23.48
N ILE A 369 6.71 -19.73 -24.56
CA ILE A 369 5.29 -19.50 -24.82
C ILE A 369 4.52 -20.77 -24.46
N SER A 370 3.59 -20.68 -23.50
CA SER A 370 2.84 -21.84 -23.03
C SER A 370 1.35 -21.54 -22.90
N SER A 371 0.52 -22.54 -23.10
CA SER A 371 -0.91 -22.50 -22.71
C SER A 371 -1.13 -22.92 -21.26
N ASP A 372 -0.15 -23.60 -20.66
CA ASP A 372 -0.10 -23.92 -19.24
C ASP A 372 0.55 -22.77 -18.48
N CYS A 373 -0.27 -21.92 -17.88
CA CYS A 373 0.19 -20.75 -17.13
C CYS A 373 0.97 -21.12 -15.87
N SER A 374 0.86 -22.35 -15.37
CA SER A 374 1.57 -22.80 -14.15
C SER A 374 3.08 -22.92 -14.34
N LEU A 375 3.53 -22.94 -15.61
CA LEU A 375 4.95 -22.99 -15.98
C LEU A 375 5.63 -21.62 -15.92
N ALA A 376 4.91 -20.53 -15.61
CA ALA A 376 5.54 -19.22 -15.55
C ALA A 376 6.62 -19.17 -14.45
N PRO A 377 7.80 -18.58 -14.70
CA PRO A 377 8.88 -18.49 -13.71
C PRO A 377 8.46 -17.83 -12.39
N THR A 378 7.39 -17.01 -12.42
CA THR A 378 6.80 -16.35 -11.24
C THR A 378 5.56 -17.07 -10.70
N SER A 379 4.94 -18.00 -11.43
CA SER A 379 3.78 -18.78 -10.97
C SER A 379 4.20 -20.08 -10.28
N LYS A 380 5.30 -20.06 -9.51
CA LYS A 380 5.69 -21.25 -8.76
C LYS A 380 4.54 -21.61 -7.82
N ILE A 381 3.85 -22.71 -8.11
CA ILE A 381 2.82 -23.26 -7.24
C ILE A 381 3.51 -23.65 -5.93
N ILE A 382 2.98 -23.15 -4.82
CA ILE A 382 3.48 -23.50 -3.50
C ILE A 382 2.94 -24.89 -3.18
N ASN A 383 3.84 -25.82 -2.89
CA ASN A 383 3.43 -27.15 -2.47
C ASN A 383 3.12 -27.15 -0.97
N PHE A 384 1.87 -27.47 -0.62
CA PHE A 384 1.40 -27.60 0.75
C PHE A 384 1.19 -29.06 1.08
N ASN A 385 1.92 -29.56 2.08
CA ASN A 385 1.83 -30.96 2.49
C ASN A 385 0.56 -31.28 3.30
N ASP A 386 -0.09 -30.25 3.86
CA ASP A 386 -1.32 -30.40 4.63
C ASP A 386 -2.53 -29.99 3.77
N LEU A 387 -3.39 -30.96 3.46
CA LEU A 387 -4.56 -30.75 2.61
C LEU A 387 -5.56 -29.75 3.22
N ASN A 388 -5.67 -29.70 4.55
CA ASN A 388 -6.56 -28.75 5.23
C ASN A 388 -6.00 -27.34 5.18
N PHE A 389 -4.68 -27.20 5.26
CA PHE A 389 -4.01 -25.90 5.08
C PHE A 389 -4.18 -25.41 3.65
N LYS A 390 -3.89 -26.26 2.65
CA LYS A 390 -4.11 -25.93 1.23
C LYS A 390 -5.56 -25.53 0.96
N ALA A 391 -6.52 -26.37 1.31
CA ALA A 391 -7.94 -26.11 1.08
C ALA A 391 -8.40 -24.81 1.76
N GLY A 392 -7.89 -24.54 2.96
CA GLY A 392 -8.12 -23.30 3.68
C GLY A 392 -7.63 -22.07 2.93
N LEU A 393 -6.42 -22.14 2.36
CA LEU A 393 -5.84 -21.05 1.58
C LEU A 393 -6.56 -20.86 0.24
N VAL A 394 -6.75 -21.94 -0.53
CA VAL A 394 -7.44 -21.94 -1.84
C VAL A 394 -8.82 -21.33 -1.72
N SER A 395 -9.60 -21.71 -0.70
CA SER A 395 -10.98 -21.19 -0.52
C SER A 395 -11.09 -19.67 -0.37
N LYS A 396 -9.99 -18.96 -0.11
CA LYS A 396 -9.98 -17.51 0.13
C LYS A 396 -9.01 -16.72 -0.75
N TYR A 397 -7.93 -17.34 -1.20
CA TYR A 397 -6.77 -16.65 -1.79
C TYR A 397 -6.36 -17.16 -3.17
N ASP A 398 -7.05 -18.17 -3.70
CA ASP A 398 -6.95 -18.58 -5.11
C ASP A 398 -7.70 -17.53 -5.96
N ILE A 399 -6.95 -16.72 -6.69
CA ILE A 399 -7.47 -15.57 -7.44
C ILE A 399 -7.90 -16.01 -8.84
N ASP A 400 -7.21 -16.98 -9.45
CA ASP A 400 -7.47 -17.40 -10.82
C ASP A 400 -8.26 -18.71 -10.96
N GLY A 401 -8.61 -19.34 -9.84
CA GLY A 401 -9.56 -20.44 -9.73
C GLY A 401 -8.99 -21.78 -10.17
N ASP A 402 -7.67 -21.94 -10.13
CA ASP A 402 -6.97 -23.15 -10.56
C ASP A 402 -6.87 -24.22 -9.45
N ASN A 403 -7.39 -23.93 -8.25
CA ASN A 403 -7.32 -24.72 -7.03
C ASN A 403 -5.90 -24.89 -6.45
N GLU A 404 -4.97 -24.03 -6.83
CA GLU A 404 -3.63 -23.94 -6.28
C GLU A 404 -3.41 -22.58 -5.59
N ILE A 405 -2.25 -22.41 -4.94
CA ILE A 405 -1.78 -21.08 -4.52
C ILE A 405 -0.38 -20.90 -5.07
N SER A 406 -0.23 -19.92 -5.93
CA SER A 406 1.04 -19.45 -6.47
C SER A 406 1.75 -18.49 -5.49
N VAL A 407 3.06 -18.30 -5.67
CA VAL A 407 3.81 -17.26 -4.94
C VAL A 407 3.18 -15.88 -5.14
N ASP A 408 2.75 -15.55 -6.37
CA ASP A 408 2.12 -14.28 -6.70
C ASP A 408 0.82 -14.03 -5.91
N GLU A 409 0.05 -15.07 -5.60
CA GLU A 409 -1.13 -14.98 -4.76
C GLU A 409 -0.75 -14.84 -3.28
N ALA A 410 0.20 -15.64 -2.81
CA ALA A 410 0.68 -15.58 -1.44
C ALA A 410 1.27 -14.21 -1.06
N GLU A 411 1.95 -13.54 -1.99
CA GLU A 411 2.52 -12.19 -1.78
C GLU A 411 1.45 -11.11 -1.56
N LYS A 412 0.21 -11.33 -2.01
CA LYS A 412 -0.91 -10.37 -1.84
C LYS A 412 -1.63 -10.53 -0.50
N VAL A 413 -1.40 -11.62 0.22
CA VAL A 413 -2.16 -11.97 1.42
C VAL A 413 -1.55 -11.31 2.66
N GLY A 414 -2.34 -10.42 3.28
CA GLY A 414 -1.97 -9.74 4.53
C GLY A 414 -2.48 -10.41 5.80
N VAL A 415 -3.49 -11.28 5.71
CA VAL A 415 -4.16 -11.90 6.86
C VAL A 415 -4.51 -13.34 6.51
N ILE A 416 -4.12 -14.29 7.37
CA ILE A 416 -4.55 -15.70 7.31
C ILE A 416 -5.33 -16.01 8.58
N ASN A 417 -6.57 -16.47 8.42
CA ASN A 417 -7.38 -17.06 9.48
C ASN A 417 -7.89 -18.43 9.04
N LEU A 418 -7.30 -19.47 9.65
CA LEU A 418 -7.62 -20.89 9.47
C LEU A 418 -7.69 -21.61 10.82
N GLU A 419 -8.44 -21.03 11.76
CA GLU A 419 -8.71 -21.66 13.06
C GLU A 419 -9.63 -22.89 12.92
N ASN A 420 -9.43 -23.90 13.78
CA ASN A 420 -10.28 -25.10 13.85
C ASN A 420 -10.33 -25.91 12.54
N LYS A 421 -9.21 -25.99 11.81
CA LYS A 421 -9.14 -26.66 10.49
C LYS A 421 -8.42 -28.00 10.52
N ASN A 422 -8.04 -28.49 11.70
CA ASN A 422 -7.30 -29.75 11.83
C ASN A 422 -5.97 -29.74 11.05
N ILE A 423 -5.30 -28.58 11.02
CA ILE A 423 -4.03 -28.38 10.32
C ILE A 423 -2.88 -28.88 11.21
N SER A 424 -2.00 -29.69 10.65
CA SER A 424 -0.83 -30.26 11.32
C SER A 424 0.50 -29.67 10.83
N ASN A 425 0.53 -29.20 9.57
CA ASN A 425 1.73 -28.69 8.91
C ASN A 425 1.39 -27.42 8.11
N ILE A 426 2.24 -26.39 8.23
CA ILE A 426 2.08 -25.10 7.55
C ILE A 426 3.26 -24.74 6.65
N ILE A 427 4.07 -25.71 6.23
CA ILE A 427 5.07 -25.51 5.18
C ILE A 427 4.41 -24.82 3.97
N GLY A 428 5.06 -23.79 3.45
CA GLY A 428 4.51 -22.88 2.46
C GLY A 428 4.14 -21.51 3.04
N ILE A 429 4.00 -21.38 4.37
CA ILE A 429 3.74 -20.09 5.03
C ILE A 429 4.85 -19.06 4.76
N GLU A 430 6.08 -19.50 4.49
CA GLU A 430 7.24 -18.66 4.20
C GLU A 430 7.11 -17.81 2.93
N TYR A 431 6.23 -18.18 2.00
CA TYR A 431 5.96 -17.43 0.77
C TYR A 431 5.02 -16.24 0.99
N PHE A 432 4.35 -16.17 2.15
CA PHE A 432 3.45 -15.08 2.52
C PHE A 432 4.22 -13.90 3.13
N VAL A 433 5.13 -13.30 2.35
CA VAL A 433 6.09 -12.29 2.83
C VAL A 433 5.45 -10.98 3.31
N ASN A 434 4.21 -10.71 2.89
CA ASN A 434 3.44 -9.52 3.30
C ASN A 434 2.46 -9.78 4.46
N LEU A 435 2.48 -10.98 5.04
CA LEU A 435 1.58 -11.39 6.12
C LEU A 435 1.76 -10.55 7.39
N ARG A 436 0.66 -9.99 7.89
CA ARG A 436 0.59 -9.16 9.10
C ARG A 436 -0.12 -9.86 10.25
N VAL A 437 -1.10 -10.71 9.96
CA VAL A 437 -1.92 -11.41 10.95
C VAL A 437 -1.99 -12.89 10.61
N LEU A 438 -1.62 -13.74 11.57
CA LEU A 438 -1.68 -15.20 11.45
C LEU A 438 -2.50 -15.79 12.59
N LEU A 439 -3.67 -16.36 12.27
CA LEU A 439 -4.59 -16.99 13.22
C LEU A 439 -4.78 -18.47 12.85
N LEU A 440 -4.14 -19.35 13.62
CA LEU A 440 -4.17 -20.81 13.45
C LEU A 440 -4.49 -21.53 14.76
N LYS A 441 -5.28 -20.90 15.63
CA LYS A 441 -5.75 -21.47 16.88
C LYS A 441 -6.54 -22.77 16.67
N ASN A 442 -6.48 -23.68 17.64
CA ASN A 442 -7.21 -24.95 17.67
C ASN A 442 -6.87 -25.84 16.46
N ASN A 443 -5.58 -26.15 16.30
CA ASN A 443 -5.06 -27.02 15.25
C ASN A 443 -4.10 -28.06 15.88
N GLN A 444 -3.34 -28.77 15.05
CA GLN A 444 -2.41 -29.83 15.49
C GLN A 444 -0.94 -29.50 15.17
N ILE A 445 -0.59 -28.22 15.06
CA ILE A 445 0.71 -27.76 14.57
C ILE A 445 1.80 -28.03 15.62
N SER A 446 2.84 -28.78 15.25
CA SER A 446 3.96 -29.12 16.14
C SER A 446 5.21 -28.26 15.92
N SER A 447 5.35 -27.66 14.75
CA SER A 447 6.45 -26.75 14.41
C SER A 447 6.00 -25.69 13.41
N VAL A 448 6.66 -24.52 13.45
CA VAL A 448 6.40 -23.41 12.53
C VAL A 448 7.71 -22.77 12.09
N ASN A 449 7.82 -22.43 10.81
CA ASN A 449 8.90 -21.61 10.29
C ASN A 449 8.35 -20.26 9.84
N LEU A 450 8.58 -19.22 10.64
CA LEU A 450 8.10 -17.86 10.37
C LEU A 450 9.22 -16.92 9.89
N SER A 451 10.38 -17.44 9.49
CA SER A 451 11.59 -16.65 9.22
C SER A 451 11.44 -15.59 8.12
N LYS A 452 10.49 -15.77 7.19
CA LYS A 452 10.22 -14.83 6.08
C LYS A 452 9.06 -13.87 6.35
N ASN A 453 8.23 -14.14 7.35
CA ASN A 453 7.01 -13.35 7.64
C ASN A 453 7.32 -12.18 8.59
N ASN A 454 8.22 -11.28 8.19
CA ASN A 454 8.77 -10.23 9.08
C ASN A 454 7.80 -9.08 9.36
N LYS A 455 6.68 -9.01 8.63
CA LYS A 455 5.63 -8.01 8.80
C LYS A 455 4.53 -8.41 9.80
N LEU A 456 4.65 -9.58 10.43
CA LEU A 456 3.70 -10.08 11.42
C LEU A 456 3.62 -9.13 12.61
N ASN A 457 2.42 -8.63 12.88
CA ASN A 457 2.07 -7.86 14.08
C ASN A 457 1.18 -8.65 15.05
N THR A 458 0.53 -9.72 14.57
CA THR A 458 -0.40 -10.56 15.35
C THR A 458 -0.16 -12.03 15.02
N ILE A 459 0.08 -12.84 16.06
CA ILE A 459 0.23 -14.29 15.97
C ILE A 459 -0.67 -14.93 17.03
N ASP A 460 -1.62 -15.77 16.59
CA ASP A 460 -2.39 -16.67 17.46
C ASP A 460 -2.20 -18.13 17.01
N LEU A 461 -1.43 -18.87 17.81
CA LEU A 461 -1.20 -20.31 17.65
C LEU A 461 -1.65 -21.08 18.91
N ALA A 462 -2.62 -20.57 19.67
CA ALA A 462 -3.13 -21.26 20.85
C ALA A 462 -3.74 -22.63 20.52
N ASN A 463 -3.72 -23.55 21.49
CA ASN A 463 -4.25 -24.91 21.37
C ASN A 463 -3.65 -25.65 20.16
N ASN A 464 -2.33 -25.81 20.19
CA ASN A 464 -1.54 -26.55 19.21
C ASN A 464 -0.56 -27.49 19.95
N LYS A 465 0.48 -27.99 19.27
CA LYS A 465 1.46 -28.95 19.80
C LYS A 465 2.90 -28.40 19.76
N LEU A 466 3.07 -27.08 19.79
CA LEU A 466 4.38 -26.44 19.62
C LEU A 466 5.30 -26.72 20.82
N THR A 467 6.53 -27.17 20.55
CA THR A 467 7.59 -27.32 21.56
C THR A 467 8.59 -26.17 21.55
N SER A 468 8.68 -25.45 20.43
CA SER A 468 9.49 -24.23 20.27
C SER A 468 8.90 -23.32 19.19
N ILE A 469 9.33 -22.05 19.20
CA ILE A 469 9.02 -21.06 18.16
C ILE A 469 10.16 -20.04 18.08
N ASP A 470 10.60 -19.72 16.86
CA ASP A 470 11.58 -18.67 16.62
C ASP A 470 10.89 -17.34 16.27
N LEU A 471 11.11 -16.33 17.12
CA LEU A 471 10.58 -14.97 16.99
C LEU A 471 11.67 -13.92 16.75
N SER A 472 12.93 -14.33 16.54
CA SER A 472 14.11 -13.44 16.43
C SER A 472 13.97 -12.32 15.40
N ASN A 473 13.17 -12.52 14.34
CA ASN A 473 12.94 -11.54 13.28
C ASN A 473 11.48 -11.05 13.22
N LYS A 474 10.92 -10.65 14.36
CA LYS A 474 9.52 -10.15 14.48
C LYS A 474 9.44 -8.80 15.20
N PRO A 475 10.02 -7.72 14.61
CA PRO A 475 10.10 -6.41 15.25
C PRO A 475 8.75 -5.70 15.38
N LEU A 476 7.77 -6.02 14.51
CA LEU A 476 6.46 -5.39 14.49
C LEU A 476 5.41 -6.12 15.34
N LEU A 477 5.80 -7.18 16.06
CA LEU A 477 4.87 -8.03 16.81
C LEU A 477 4.27 -7.29 18.00
N ARG A 478 2.93 -7.19 18.04
CA ARG A 478 2.14 -6.53 19.09
C ARG A 478 1.28 -7.51 19.89
N TYR A 479 0.78 -8.57 19.24
CA TYR A 479 -0.10 -9.55 19.85
C TYR A 479 0.46 -10.95 19.65
N LEU A 480 0.76 -11.65 20.74
CA LEU A 480 1.28 -13.01 20.73
C LEU A 480 0.46 -13.90 21.67
N THR A 481 -0.20 -14.90 21.10
CA THR A 481 -1.05 -15.86 21.79
C THR A 481 -0.57 -17.27 21.47
N LEU A 482 -0.05 -17.97 22.49
CA LEU A 482 0.52 -19.33 22.41
C LEU A 482 -0.01 -20.24 23.53
N ASP A 483 -1.17 -19.92 24.11
CA ASP A 483 -1.84 -20.69 25.17
C ASP A 483 -1.97 -22.19 24.78
N ASN A 484 -1.85 -23.10 25.73
CA ASN A 484 -2.03 -24.55 25.54
C ASN A 484 -1.12 -25.12 24.43
N ASN A 485 0.18 -25.04 24.65
CA ASN A 485 1.23 -25.66 23.84
C ASN A 485 2.20 -26.41 24.76
N GLN A 486 3.39 -26.76 24.28
CA GLN A 486 4.41 -27.53 25.01
C GLN A 486 5.76 -26.77 25.07
N LEU A 487 5.71 -25.42 25.06
CA LEU A 487 6.91 -24.58 25.04
C LEU A 487 7.64 -24.63 26.37
N SER A 488 8.96 -24.90 26.36
CA SER A 488 9.82 -24.88 27.56
C SER A 488 10.60 -23.58 27.74
N GLN A 489 10.73 -22.80 26.67
CA GLN A 489 11.44 -21.52 26.60
C GLN A 489 10.86 -20.65 25.48
N ILE A 490 11.09 -19.35 25.57
CA ILE A 490 10.74 -18.37 24.53
C ILE A 490 11.68 -17.15 24.63
N SER A 491 12.06 -16.60 23.47
CA SER A 491 12.82 -15.35 23.38
C SER A 491 11.96 -14.26 22.76
N LEU A 492 11.92 -13.08 23.38
CA LEU A 492 11.07 -11.95 22.99
C LEU A 492 11.87 -10.66 22.73
N ASN A 493 13.21 -10.77 22.66
CA ASN A 493 14.13 -9.63 22.62
C ASN A 493 13.98 -8.77 21.36
N SER A 494 13.52 -9.36 20.26
CA SER A 494 13.27 -8.68 18.98
C SER A 494 11.91 -7.97 18.92
N SER A 495 10.94 -8.40 19.73
CA SER A 495 9.55 -7.92 19.72
C SER A 495 9.31 -6.83 20.77
N ILE A 496 10.10 -5.76 20.72
CA ILE A 496 10.07 -4.69 21.74
C ILE A 496 8.72 -3.96 21.82
N ASP A 497 7.94 -3.96 20.73
CA ASP A 497 6.62 -3.34 20.63
C ASP A 497 5.45 -4.23 21.10
N LEU A 498 5.75 -5.36 21.73
CA LEU A 498 4.74 -6.31 22.19
C LEU A 498 3.80 -5.68 23.23
N GLN A 499 2.48 -5.76 22.99
CA GLN A 499 1.41 -5.25 23.84
C GLN A 499 0.69 -6.37 24.60
N VAL A 500 0.47 -7.51 23.94
CA VAL A 500 -0.23 -8.66 24.52
C VAL A 500 0.62 -9.91 24.40
N LEU A 501 0.88 -10.54 25.55
CA LEU A 501 1.56 -11.83 25.66
C LEU A 501 0.67 -12.82 26.41
N ARG A 502 0.25 -13.90 25.74
CA ARG A 502 -0.48 -15.01 26.33
C ARG A 502 0.26 -16.32 26.10
N LEU A 503 0.66 -16.97 27.18
CA LEU A 503 1.42 -18.21 27.22
C LEU A 503 0.86 -19.28 28.20
N PRO A 504 -0.39 -19.24 28.70
CA PRO A 504 -0.80 -20.16 29.74
C PRO A 504 -0.83 -21.62 29.29
N ASN A 505 -0.69 -22.55 30.25
CA ASN A 505 -0.61 -23.99 29.98
C ASN A 505 0.52 -24.33 29.00
N ASN A 506 1.76 -24.01 29.40
CA ASN A 506 2.99 -24.40 28.72
C ASN A 506 3.99 -24.94 29.77
N GLN A 507 5.25 -25.15 29.40
CA GLN A 507 6.31 -25.68 30.26
C GLN A 507 7.45 -24.66 30.48
N ILE A 508 7.16 -23.36 30.37
CA ILE A 508 8.19 -22.31 30.35
C ILE A 508 8.87 -22.21 31.71
N THR A 509 10.20 -22.33 31.74
CA THR A 509 11.00 -22.32 32.98
C THR A 509 11.67 -20.98 33.27
N THR A 510 11.94 -20.21 32.22
CA THR A 510 12.54 -18.86 32.30
C THR A 510 11.84 -17.95 31.30
N LEU A 511 11.70 -16.68 31.68
CA LEU A 511 11.07 -15.66 30.83
C LEU A 511 11.72 -14.30 31.13
N ASP A 512 12.35 -13.73 30.12
CA ASP A 512 12.80 -12.34 30.14
C ASP A 512 11.87 -11.48 29.29
N ILE A 513 11.24 -10.50 29.93
CA ILE A 513 10.37 -9.51 29.30
C ILE A 513 10.78 -8.07 29.66
N THR A 514 11.97 -7.90 30.23
CA THR A 514 12.43 -6.62 30.78
C THR A 514 12.65 -5.55 29.71
N SER A 515 12.80 -5.96 28.46
CA SER A 515 12.93 -5.09 27.29
C SER A 515 11.59 -4.79 26.60
N ASN A 516 10.50 -5.50 26.92
CA ASN A 516 9.18 -5.34 26.31
C ASN A 516 8.37 -4.31 27.10
N THR A 517 8.77 -3.04 27.05
CA THR A 517 8.23 -1.96 27.89
C THR A 517 6.79 -1.57 27.56
N ASN A 518 6.32 -1.94 26.36
CA ASN A 518 4.99 -1.63 25.83
C ASN A 518 3.91 -2.66 26.22
N LEU A 519 4.24 -3.68 27.01
CA LEU A 519 3.29 -4.71 27.44
C LEU A 519 2.13 -4.12 28.25
N GLU A 520 0.92 -4.46 27.84
CA GLU A 520 -0.35 -4.12 28.48
C GLU A 520 -1.01 -5.35 29.13
N THR A 521 -0.88 -6.52 28.52
CA THR A 521 -1.42 -7.79 29.04
C THR A 521 -0.37 -8.87 29.02
N VAL A 522 -0.15 -9.52 30.16
CA VAL A 522 0.76 -10.65 30.33
C VAL A 522 0.01 -11.77 31.05
N ASP A 523 -0.21 -12.89 30.37
CA ASP A 523 -0.72 -14.12 30.97
C ASP A 523 0.29 -15.24 30.74
N VAL A 524 0.98 -15.65 31.81
CA VAL A 524 1.95 -16.74 31.83
C VAL A 524 1.55 -17.78 32.87
N SER A 525 0.25 -17.89 33.15
CA SER A 525 -0.25 -18.80 34.16
C SER A 525 -0.03 -20.27 33.79
N ARG A 526 0.02 -21.17 34.77
CA ARG A 526 0.17 -22.62 34.52
C ARG A 526 1.42 -22.93 33.66
N ASN A 527 2.56 -22.42 34.12
CA ASN A 527 3.90 -22.65 33.56
C ASN A 527 4.86 -23.07 34.70
N LEU A 528 6.17 -23.03 34.46
CA LEU A 528 7.20 -23.46 35.41
C LEU A 528 8.22 -22.35 35.73
N ILE A 529 7.87 -21.07 35.51
CA ILE A 529 8.80 -19.95 35.70
C ILE A 529 9.24 -19.82 37.16
N SER A 530 10.52 -19.54 37.37
CA SER A 530 11.10 -19.36 38.71
C SER A 530 11.19 -17.90 39.16
N LYS A 531 11.20 -16.98 38.20
CA LYS A 531 11.29 -15.54 38.41
C LYS A 531 10.48 -14.81 37.33
N ILE A 532 9.89 -13.67 37.69
CA ILE A 532 9.32 -12.70 36.75
C ILE A 532 9.76 -11.29 37.13
N ASP A 533 10.14 -10.47 36.16
CA ASP A 533 10.51 -9.07 36.36
C ASP A 533 9.83 -8.19 35.33
N ILE A 534 8.90 -7.36 35.81
CA ILE A 534 8.12 -6.44 34.98
C ILE A 534 8.42 -4.98 35.32
N ARG A 535 9.46 -4.66 36.09
CA ARG A 535 9.73 -3.30 36.59
C ARG A 535 9.82 -2.23 35.48
N ASN A 536 10.20 -2.63 34.27
CA ASN A 536 10.29 -1.76 33.11
C ASN A 536 9.01 -1.72 32.26
N CYS A 537 8.04 -2.61 32.51
CA CYS A 537 6.77 -2.70 31.78
C CYS A 537 5.73 -1.76 32.42
N ARG A 538 5.77 -0.47 32.05
CA ARG A 538 4.98 0.58 32.71
C ARG A 538 3.50 0.58 32.34
N SER A 539 3.16 -0.06 31.22
CA SER A 539 1.82 -0.05 30.61
C SER A 539 0.95 -1.25 31.02
N ILE A 540 1.44 -2.16 31.87
CA ILE A 540 0.70 -3.39 32.21
C ILE A 540 -0.62 -3.07 32.92
N ASN A 541 -1.71 -3.52 32.30
CA ASN A 541 -3.07 -3.49 32.79
C ASN A 541 -3.54 -4.85 33.32
N THR A 542 -3.00 -5.96 32.81
CA THR A 542 -3.36 -7.30 33.30
C THR A 542 -2.10 -8.16 33.42
N LEU A 543 -1.85 -8.70 34.62
CA LEU A 543 -0.79 -9.66 34.91
C LEU A 543 -1.39 -10.93 35.53
N ASN A 544 -1.31 -12.05 34.80
CA ASN A 544 -1.64 -13.36 35.32
C ASN A 544 -0.40 -14.26 35.36
N ILE A 545 0.12 -14.47 36.56
CA ILE A 545 1.29 -15.31 36.85
C ILE A 545 0.90 -16.50 37.74
N SER A 546 -0.40 -16.79 37.86
CA SER A 546 -0.93 -17.85 38.71
C SER A 546 -0.48 -19.25 38.27
N ASN A 547 -0.52 -20.20 39.19
CA ASN A 547 -0.22 -21.62 38.93
C ASN A 547 1.19 -21.85 38.37
N ASN A 548 2.19 -21.09 38.86
CA ASN A 548 3.60 -21.32 38.57
C ASN A 548 4.28 -21.92 39.82
N PRO A 549 4.33 -23.26 39.97
CA PRO A 549 4.79 -23.92 41.20
C PRO A 549 6.28 -23.69 41.51
N ASN A 550 7.07 -23.26 40.53
CA ASN A 550 8.48 -22.94 40.70
C ASN A 550 8.77 -21.46 40.99
N LEU A 551 7.75 -20.59 40.93
CA LEU A 551 7.94 -19.15 41.09
C LEU A 551 8.40 -18.85 42.50
N ARG A 552 9.60 -18.26 42.63
CA ARG A 552 10.20 -17.84 43.89
C ARG A 552 10.22 -16.33 44.05
N GLN A 553 10.44 -15.61 42.95
CA GLN A 553 10.66 -14.17 42.94
C GLN A 553 9.77 -13.46 41.92
N ALA A 554 9.04 -12.43 42.34
CA ALA A 554 8.33 -11.54 41.42
C ALA A 554 8.73 -10.08 41.66
N TYR A 555 9.11 -9.36 40.60
CA TYR A 555 9.46 -7.95 40.67
C TYR A 555 8.39 -7.16 39.89
N LEU A 556 7.54 -6.43 40.62
CA LEU A 556 6.31 -5.83 40.11
C LEU A 556 6.44 -4.31 39.94
N THR A 557 5.74 -3.75 38.94
CA THR A 557 5.45 -2.31 38.85
C THR A 557 4.24 -2.04 39.74
N GLY A 558 4.47 -1.51 40.93
CA GLY A 558 3.47 -1.13 41.93
C GLY A 558 2.57 0.03 41.49
N ASN A 559 1.99 -0.02 40.30
CA ASN A 559 0.92 0.85 39.85
C ASN A 559 -0.35 0.03 39.52
N HIS A 560 -0.42 -1.28 39.85
CA HIS A 560 -1.61 -2.11 39.59
C HIS A 560 -2.70 -1.91 40.66
N SER A 561 -3.98 -1.84 40.26
CA SER A 561 -5.14 -1.61 41.15
C SER A 561 -5.91 -2.91 41.38
N PHE A 562 -6.03 -3.31 42.64
CA PHE A 562 -6.43 -4.64 43.07
C PHE A 562 -7.94 -4.77 43.08
N TYR A 563 -8.48 -5.82 42.48
CA TYR A 563 -9.86 -6.21 42.72
C TYR A 563 -9.93 -7.72 42.93
N GLN A 564 -10.27 -8.11 44.16
CA GLN A 564 -11.00 -9.34 44.41
C GLN A 564 -12.45 -9.05 44.07
N SER A 565 -13.01 -9.79 43.11
CA SER A 565 -14.46 -9.84 42.97
C SER A 565 -15.03 -10.46 44.23
N TYR A 566 -15.67 -9.69 45.11
CA TYR A 566 -16.91 -10.09 45.78
C TYR A 566 -17.73 -8.85 46.18
N GLN A 567 -18.81 -8.66 45.43
CA GLN A 567 -20.04 -7.92 45.71
C GLN A 567 -20.09 -6.38 45.55
N HIS A 568 -21.23 -5.99 44.94
CA HIS A 568 -21.77 -4.68 44.63
C HIS A 568 -21.21 -3.47 45.37
N PHE A 569 -20.65 -2.51 44.64
CA PHE A 569 -20.90 -1.08 44.88
C PHE A 569 -20.97 -0.32 43.54
N SER A 570 -21.83 0.69 43.53
CA SER A 570 -22.35 1.50 42.43
C SER A 570 -21.36 1.97 41.36
N GLY A 571 -21.67 1.64 40.10
CA GLY A 571 -21.80 2.63 39.01
C GLY A 571 -20.57 3.40 38.50
N VAL A 572 -19.35 3.16 38.96
CA VAL A 572 -18.15 3.81 38.42
C VAL A 572 -17.13 2.76 37.97
N VAL A 573 -16.97 2.61 36.66
CA VAL A 573 -15.99 1.70 36.05
C VAL A 573 -14.61 2.36 36.15
N HIS A 574 -13.85 2.02 37.19
CA HIS A 574 -12.41 2.28 37.17
C HIS A 574 -11.73 1.20 36.33
N HIS A 575 -10.85 1.61 35.39
CA HIS A 575 -9.99 0.73 34.61
C HIS A 575 -8.98 -0.02 35.51
N ALA A 576 -9.46 -1.00 36.28
CA ALA A 576 -8.70 -1.69 37.31
C ALA A 576 -7.64 -2.61 36.69
N ARG A 577 -6.37 -2.38 37.04
CA ARG A 577 -5.24 -3.20 36.55
C ARG A 577 -5.14 -4.52 37.34
N ARG A 578 -5.39 -5.66 36.71
CA ARG A 578 -5.62 -6.96 37.38
C ARG A 578 -4.34 -7.74 37.64
N LEU A 579 -4.20 -8.34 38.83
CA LEU A 579 -3.10 -9.24 39.22
C LEU A 579 -3.63 -10.60 39.68
N TYR A 580 -3.13 -11.69 39.10
CA TYR A 580 -3.44 -13.06 39.53
C TYR A 580 -2.15 -13.81 39.90
N LEU A 581 -2.02 -14.19 41.17
CA LEU A 581 -0.77 -14.76 41.75
C LEU A 581 -0.99 -16.07 42.54
N GLY A 582 -2.21 -16.60 42.59
CA GLY A 582 -2.50 -17.86 43.30
C GLY A 582 -1.80 -19.08 42.68
N GLY A 583 -1.64 -20.17 43.43
CA GLY A 583 -1.04 -21.41 42.93
C GLY A 583 0.49 -21.38 42.77
N CYS A 584 1.19 -20.51 43.50
CA CYS A 584 2.65 -20.34 43.46
C CYS A 584 3.30 -20.66 44.82
N PRO A 585 3.27 -21.93 45.30
CA PRO A 585 3.67 -22.32 46.67
C PRO A 585 5.13 -22.03 47.05
N LYS A 586 6.04 -21.85 46.09
CA LYS A 586 7.46 -21.55 46.35
C LYS A 586 7.76 -20.04 46.42
N LEU A 587 6.75 -19.19 46.26
CA LEU A 587 6.91 -17.75 46.24
C LEU A 587 7.38 -17.27 47.62
N ASN A 588 8.61 -16.76 47.68
CA ASN A 588 9.23 -16.32 48.93
C ASN A 588 9.70 -14.87 48.88
N PHE A 589 9.62 -14.23 47.72
CA PHE A 589 10.03 -12.84 47.54
C PHE A 589 9.16 -12.12 46.51
N VAL A 590 8.67 -10.94 46.88
CA VAL A 590 8.00 -10.01 45.95
C VAL A 590 8.58 -8.61 46.14
N CYS A 591 9.13 -8.03 45.07
CA CYS A 591 9.46 -6.61 45.04
C CYS A 591 8.30 -5.80 44.46
N VAL A 592 8.02 -4.65 45.06
CA VAL A 592 7.07 -3.66 44.58
C VAL A 592 7.79 -2.32 44.48
N ASN A 593 7.73 -1.63 43.35
CA ASN A 593 8.43 -0.34 43.19
C ASN A 593 7.75 0.88 43.85
N SER A 594 6.57 0.71 44.46
CA SER A 594 5.81 1.78 45.10
C SER A 594 5.47 1.46 46.56
N VAL A 595 5.80 2.40 47.45
CA VAL A 595 5.48 2.31 48.88
C VAL A 595 3.97 2.35 49.12
N SER A 596 3.20 3.05 48.28
CA SER A 596 1.75 3.19 48.45
C SER A 596 0.98 1.87 48.33
N PHE A 597 1.52 0.90 47.58
CA PHE A 597 0.89 -0.41 47.35
C PHE A 597 1.57 -1.55 48.10
N LEU A 598 2.61 -1.24 48.89
CA LEU A 598 3.36 -2.25 49.64
C LEU A 598 2.46 -3.02 50.63
N ASN A 599 1.65 -2.30 51.40
CA ASN A 599 0.77 -2.92 52.40
C ASN A 599 -0.34 -3.76 51.76
N GLU A 600 -0.87 -3.31 50.63
CA GLU A 600 -1.92 -4.01 49.88
C GLU A 600 -1.41 -5.34 49.31
N ILE A 601 -0.24 -5.33 48.66
CA ILE A 601 0.40 -6.56 48.15
C ILE A 601 0.78 -7.48 49.29
N LYS A 602 1.32 -6.94 50.38
CA LYS A 602 1.67 -7.71 51.57
C LYS A 602 0.45 -8.39 52.19
N ASN A 603 -0.68 -7.69 52.27
CA ASN A 603 -1.94 -8.24 52.78
C ASN A 603 -2.52 -9.30 51.84
N TYR A 604 -2.53 -9.05 50.53
CA TYR A 604 -2.98 -10.02 49.54
C TYR A 604 -2.16 -11.33 49.61
N ILE A 605 -0.82 -11.22 49.63
CA ILE A 605 0.09 -12.36 49.71
C ILE A 605 -0.10 -13.13 51.04
N ARG A 606 -0.23 -12.41 52.17
CA ARG A 606 -0.32 -13.04 53.49
C ARG A 606 -1.70 -13.63 53.77
N PHE A 607 -2.75 -12.84 53.59
CA PHE A 607 -4.11 -13.17 54.07
C PHE A 607 -4.98 -13.80 53.00
N THR A 608 -4.78 -13.48 51.72
CA THR A 608 -5.55 -14.11 50.63
C THR A 608 -4.85 -15.35 50.09
N LEU A 609 -3.55 -15.26 49.80
CA LEU A 609 -2.80 -16.39 49.22
C LEU A 609 -2.21 -17.34 50.28
N GLY A 610 -2.15 -16.93 51.55
CA GLY A 610 -1.61 -17.74 52.64
C GLY A 610 -0.06 -17.83 52.68
N TYR A 611 0.65 -17.01 51.90
CA TYR A 611 2.12 -17.05 51.79
C TYR A 611 2.80 -16.23 52.91
N SER A 612 2.57 -16.63 54.15
CA SER A 612 3.01 -15.89 55.36
C SER A 612 4.54 -15.70 55.49
N LYS A 613 5.34 -16.55 54.84
CA LYS A 613 6.82 -16.47 54.82
C LYS A 613 7.40 -15.67 53.65
N CYS A 614 6.56 -15.15 52.75
CA CYS A 614 7.02 -14.39 51.59
C CYS A 614 7.46 -12.98 52.03
N ASN A 615 8.71 -12.61 51.71
CA ASN A 615 9.23 -11.26 51.96
C ASN A 615 8.75 -10.32 50.85
N VAL A 616 7.92 -9.35 51.23
CA VAL A 616 7.42 -8.29 50.33
C VAL A 616 8.07 -6.97 50.75
N ASN A 617 8.87 -6.36 49.86
CA ASN A 617 9.53 -5.08 50.14
C ASN A 617 9.75 -4.21 48.90
N THR A 618 10.09 -2.94 49.13
CA THR A 618 10.38 -1.95 48.07
C THR A 618 11.86 -1.81 47.74
N SER A 619 12.76 -2.40 48.55
CA SER A 619 14.20 -2.34 48.34
C SER A 619 14.69 -3.21 47.17
N CYS A 620 13.83 -4.08 46.63
CA CYS A 620 14.15 -5.10 45.63
C CYS A 620 15.35 -5.99 45.98
N LYS A 621 15.70 -6.10 47.27
CA LYS A 621 16.73 -7.01 47.78
C LYS A 621 16.05 -8.22 48.42
N PRO A 622 16.18 -9.43 47.84
CA PRO A 622 15.76 -10.65 48.52
C PRO A 622 16.57 -10.81 49.80
N THR A 623 15.92 -11.10 50.93
CA THR A 623 16.62 -11.58 52.11
C THR A 623 17.32 -12.90 51.73
N LYS A 624 18.65 -12.92 51.82
CA LYS A 624 19.52 -14.03 51.40
C LYS A 624 19.03 -15.34 52.02
N THR A 625 18.57 -16.29 51.20
CA THR A 625 18.47 -17.71 51.59
C THR A 625 19.71 -18.44 51.06
N SER A 626 20.38 -19.19 51.94
CA SER A 626 21.63 -19.93 51.70
C SER A 626 21.41 -21.10 50.72
N ALA A 627 21.61 -20.85 49.42
CA ALA A 627 21.63 -21.90 48.39
C ALA A 627 23.06 -22.47 48.24
N PHE A 628 23.17 -23.77 47.91
CA PHE A 628 24.43 -24.51 47.73
C PHE A 628 25.39 -23.76 46.81
N ASP A 629 24.90 -23.34 45.64
CA ASP A 629 25.69 -22.68 44.60
C ASP A 629 26.20 -21.30 45.00
N ASN A 630 25.73 -20.72 46.12
CA ASN A 630 26.22 -19.43 46.60
C ASN A 630 27.48 -19.57 47.46
N HIS A 631 27.75 -20.76 47.98
CA HIS A 631 28.83 -21.00 48.94
C HIS A 631 29.78 -22.10 48.51
N PHE A 632 29.35 -23.05 47.67
CA PHE A 632 30.15 -24.19 47.24
C PHE A 632 29.95 -24.49 45.76
N ILE A 633 30.98 -25.07 45.14
CA ILE A 633 30.98 -25.66 43.80
C ILE A 633 31.16 -27.16 44.00
N LEU A 634 30.24 -27.96 43.45
CA LEU A 634 30.40 -29.42 43.36
C LEU A 634 30.86 -29.76 41.95
N SER A 635 32.14 -30.06 41.80
CA SER A 635 32.73 -30.43 40.51
C SER A 635 32.91 -31.95 40.45
N PRO A 636 32.45 -32.62 39.38
CA PRO A 636 33.01 -33.91 39.02
C PRO A 636 34.40 -33.67 38.41
N ASN A 637 35.48 -34.01 39.13
CA ASN A 637 36.81 -34.18 38.54
C ASN A 637 36.88 -35.59 37.90
N PRO A 638 37.60 -35.82 36.78
CA PRO A 638 37.32 -36.91 35.83
C PRO A 638 37.81 -38.31 36.23
N ALA A 639 38.20 -38.54 37.49
CA ALA A 639 38.34 -39.90 38.00
C ALA A 639 36.98 -40.34 38.56
N LYS A 640 36.40 -41.41 38.01
CA LYS A 640 35.06 -41.97 38.31
C LYS A 640 34.79 -42.34 39.79
N SER A 641 35.58 -41.87 40.74
CA SER A 641 35.69 -42.38 42.11
C SER A 641 35.49 -41.32 43.20
N TYR A 642 35.54 -40.01 42.90
CA TYR A 642 35.48 -38.94 43.90
C TYR A 642 34.59 -37.76 43.45
N LEU A 643 33.97 -37.06 44.41
CA LEU A 643 33.31 -35.76 44.20
C LEU A 643 34.19 -34.65 44.77
N ALA A 644 34.44 -33.56 44.03
CA ALA A 644 35.18 -32.41 44.55
C ALA A 644 34.21 -31.35 45.07
N LEU A 645 34.37 -30.97 46.34
CA LEU A 645 33.60 -29.91 46.99
C LEU A 645 34.51 -28.71 47.29
N THR A 646 34.24 -27.59 46.62
CA THR A 646 35.07 -26.37 46.67
C THR A 646 34.26 -25.21 47.22
N PRO A 647 34.57 -24.63 48.39
CA PRO A 647 33.97 -23.37 48.82
C PRO A 647 34.26 -22.24 47.83
N LYS A 648 33.24 -21.43 47.50
CA LYS A 648 33.39 -20.20 46.69
C LYS A 648 34.08 -19.08 47.46
N ASP A 649 34.06 -19.15 48.79
CA ASP A 649 34.83 -18.29 49.67
C ASP A 649 36.10 -19.03 50.10
N HIS A 650 37.22 -18.67 49.49
CA HIS A 650 38.52 -19.32 49.71
C HIS A 650 39.13 -19.00 51.09
N THR A 651 38.47 -18.19 51.92
CA THR A 651 38.89 -17.91 53.30
C THR A 651 38.17 -18.79 54.33
N MET A 652 37.30 -19.70 53.88
CA MET A 652 36.48 -20.53 54.76
C MET A 652 37.32 -21.60 55.48
N THR A 653 37.40 -21.51 56.82
CA THR A 653 37.97 -22.56 57.69
C THR A 653 36.89 -23.22 58.55
N GLY A 654 36.98 -24.55 58.73
CA GLY A 654 36.12 -25.27 59.68
C GLY A 654 35.80 -26.70 59.28
N ASN A 655 35.11 -27.41 60.17
CA ASN A 655 34.65 -28.78 59.94
C ASN A 655 33.21 -28.78 59.39
N ALA A 656 32.92 -29.67 58.46
CA ALA A 656 31.58 -30.01 58.02
C ALA A 656 31.39 -31.53 57.96
N THR A 657 30.19 -32.02 58.20
CA THR A 657 29.83 -33.43 58.06
C THR A 657 29.08 -33.61 56.76
N VAL A 658 29.62 -34.44 55.87
CA VAL A 658 29.00 -34.86 54.62
C VAL A 658 28.31 -36.21 54.83
N THR A 659 27.04 -36.31 54.49
CA THR A 659 26.26 -37.56 54.51
C THR A 659 25.69 -37.80 53.12
N ILE A 660 25.95 -38.98 52.54
CA ILE A 660 25.36 -39.44 51.30
C ILE A 660 24.23 -40.39 51.65
N VAL A 661 23.01 -40.07 51.19
CA VAL A 661 21.82 -40.91 51.38
C VAL A 661 21.24 -41.32 50.03
N ARG A 662 20.65 -42.52 49.96
CA ARG A 662 19.80 -42.91 48.82
C ARG A 662 18.53 -42.05 48.81
N LEU A 663 17.84 -42.03 47.67
CA LEU A 663 16.50 -41.41 47.59
C LEU A 663 15.50 -42.02 48.59
N SER A 664 15.72 -43.26 49.04
CA SER A 664 14.94 -43.92 50.09
C SER A 664 15.19 -43.38 51.51
N GLY A 665 16.19 -42.50 51.70
CA GLY A 665 16.60 -41.96 53.00
C GLY A 665 17.65 -42.80 53.73
N GLU A 666 18.03 -43.97 53.19
CA GLU A 666 19.09 -44.81 53.73
C GLU A 666 20.46 -44.10 53.66
N ILE A 667 21.16 -43.99 54.79
CA ILE A 667 22.52 -43.42 54.85
C ILE A 667 23.51 -44.44 54.33
N VAL A 668 24.22 -44.08 53.26
CA VAL A 668 25.16 -44.96 52.57
C VAL A 668 26.60 -44.63 52.93
N LYS A 669 26.89 -43.35 53.19
CA LYS A 669 28.23 -42.91 53.60
C LYS A 669 28.14 -41.64 54.44
N LYS A 670 28.97 -41.52 55.46
CA LYS A 670 29.09 -40.32 56.30
C LYS A 670 30.57 -40.04 56.55
N VAL A 671 31.00 -38.81 56.27
CA VAL A 671 32.41 -38.39 56.32
C VAL A 671 32.48 -36.98 56.90
N VAL A 672 33.49 -36.69 57.69
CA VAL A 672 33.79 -35.33 58.15
C VAL A 672 34.82 -34.72 57.20
N VAL A 673 34.60 -33.48 56.76
CA VAL A 673 35.51 -32.73 55.90
C VAL A 673 36.02 -31.50 56.63
N LYS A 674 37.30 -31.18 56.47
CA LYS A 674 37.92 -30.01 57.09
C LYS A 674 38.53 -29.11 56.02
N PHE A 675 38.06 -27.85 56.01
CA PHE A 675 38.62 -26.79 55.17
C PHE A 675 39.68 -26.01 55.95
N ILE A 676 40.88 -25.88 55.37
CA ILE A 676 42.00 -25.12 55.91
C ILE A 676 42.43 -24.05 54.89
N VAL A 677 42.87 -22.90 55.41
CA VAL A 677 43.44 -21.79 54.63
C VAL A 677 44.95 -21.86 54.81
N ASP A 678 45.72 -21.86 53.72
CA ASP A 678 47.17 -21.71 53.79
C ASP A 678 47.56 -20.24 53.91
N SER A 679 48.59 -19.96 54.71
CA SER A 679 49.15 -18.63 54.91
C SER A 679 50.59 -18.50 54.35
N ARG A 680 51.04 -19.45 53.52
CA ARG A 680 52.35 -19.39 52.85
C ARG A 680 52.19 -19.49 51.35
N GLU A 681 52.40 -18.38 50.65
CA GLU A 681 52.28 -18.23 49.20
C GLU A 681 53.49 -18.77 48.40
N GLU A 682 54.45 -19.45 49.02
CA GLU A 682 55.64 -19.95 48.32
C GLU A 682 55.91 -21.42 48.65
N LEU A 683 55.99 -22.24 47.60
CA LEU A 683 56.23 -23.69 47.55
C LEU A 683 54.96 -24.56 47.60
N ILE A 684 54.32 -24.75 46.45
CA ILE A 684 54.03 -26.07 45.82
C ILE A 684 53.60 -25.78 44.36
N ARG A 685 54.52 -26.00 43.41
CA ARG A 685 54.21 -26.19 41.98
C ARG A 685 54.14 -27.68 41.66
N GLU A 686 53.33 -28.42 42.41
CA GLU A 686 52.90 -29.74 42.01
C GLU A 686 51.38 -29.82 42.16
N ASP A 687 50.75 -30.40 41.14
CA ASP A 687 49.31 -30.58 41.05
C ASP A 687 48.74 -31.17 42.37
N PRO A 688 47.85 -30.46 43.10
CA PRO A 688 47.27 -30.97 44.34
C PRO A 688 46.43 -32.25 44.14
N PHE A 689 46.21 -32.67 42.88
CA PHE A 689 45.47 -33.89 42.54
C PHE A 689 46.35 -35.17 42.42
N SER A 690 47.66 -35.10 42.69
CA SER A 690 48.59 -36.22 42.46
C SER A 690 49.01 -37.04 43.70
N ALA A 691 48.69 -36.62 44.93
CA ALA A 691 49.06 -37.38 46.14
C ALA A 691 48.00 -38.44 46.50
N PRO A 692 48.37 -39.73 46.74
CA PRO A 692 47.44 -40.75 47.22
C PRO A 692 46.97 -40.43 48.64
N ILE A 693 45.65 -40.48 48.86
CA ILE A 693 45.04 -40.40 50.20
C ILE A 693 45.55 -41.60 51.03
N PRO A 694 46.08 -41.42 52.24
CA PRO A 694 46.51 -42.52 53.09
C PRO A 694 45.34 -43.47 53.37
N ARG A 695 45.46 -44.73 52.96
CA ARG A 695 44.49 -45.76 53.35
C ARG A 695 44.70 -46.12 54.81
N GLY A 696 43.70 -45.78 55.62
CA GLY A 696 43.58 -46.21 57.01
C GLY A 696 43.88 -45.10 58.01
N THR A 697 42.89 -44.27 58.30
CA THR A 697 42.50 -43.81 59.67
C THR A 697 41.37 -42.77 59.57
N ASN A 698 40.22 -43.08 60.19
CA ASN A 698 39.09 -42.23 60.59
C ASN A 698 38.69 -41.04 59.68
N ASP A 699 37.74 -41.28 58.76
CA ASP A 699 36.66 -40.41 58.20
C ASP A 699 36.88 -38.89 58.01
N ILE A 700 38.10 -38.37 58.05
CA ILE A 700 38.39 -36.94 57.93
C ILE A 700 39.17 -36.66 56.65
N LEU A 701 38.53 -35.97 55.70
CA LEU A 701 39.16 -35.54 54.45
C LEU A 701 39.60 -34.07 54.58
N MET A 702 40.88 -33.82 54.33
CA MET A 702 41.51 -32.49 54.39
C MET A 702 41.91 -32.06 52.98
N GLY A 703 41.69 -30.79 52.65
CA GLY A 703 42.16 -30.23 51.38
C GLY A 703 42.29 -28.72 51.40
N LEU A 704 43.28 -28.23 50.66
CA LEU A 704 43.55 -26.81 50.45
C LEU A 704 42.48 -26.26 49.51
N ASN A 705 41.57 -25.44 50.04
CA ASN A 705 40.47 -24.79 49.32
C ASN A 705 39.45 -25.71 48.59
N SER A 706 39.65 -27.04 48.55
CA SER A 706 38.71 -28.03 48.00
C SER A 706 38.90 -29.37 48.69
N VAL A 707 37.82 -30.12 48.97
CA VAL A 707 37.87 -31.45 49.57
C VAL A 707 37.31 -32.49 48.61
N LEU A 708 38.02 -33.61 48.44
CA LEU A 708 37.53 -34.77 47.70
C LEU A 708 36.70 -35.66 48.62
N ILE A 709 35.52 -36.06 48.18
CA ILE A 709 34.64 -37.01 48.87
C ILE A 709 34.69 -38.32 48.10
N ASP A 710 35.21 -39.37 48.73
CA ASP A 710 35.27 -40.70 48.13
C ASP A 710 33.86 -41.27 47.93
N VAL A 711 33.53 -41.62 46.70
CA VAL A 711 32.25 -42.24 46.33
C VAL A 711 32.45 -43.62 45.69
N ASN A 712 33.61 -44.25 45.90
CA ASN A 712 33.82 -45.64 45.53
C ASN A 712 32.89 -46.57 46.31
N GLY A 713 32.41 -47.62 45.64
CA GLY A 713 31.51 -48.63 46.21
C GLY A 713 30.02 -48.25 46.20
N LEU A 714 29.65 -47.02 45.81
CA LEU A 714 28.25 -46.66 45.61
C LEU A 714 27.73 -47.25 44.28
N PRO A 715 26.60 -48.00 44.26
CA PRO A 715 25.95 -48.44 43.03
C PRO A 715 25.56 -47.28 42.10
N VAL A 716 25.41 -47.55 40.80
CA VAL A 716 24.84 -46.58 39.84
C VAL A 716 23.45 -46.15 40.32
N GLY A 717 23.18 -44.85 40.36
CA GLY A 717 21.92 -44.33 40.89
C GLY A 717 21.94 -42.87 41.30
N GLN A 718 20.79 -42.38 41.78
CA GLN A 718 20.64 -41.02 42.30
C GLN A 718 20.84 -40.99 43.81
N TYR A 719 21.61 -40.02 44.29
CA TYR A 719 21.94 -39.84 45.70
C TYR A 719 21.69 -38.40 46.13
N ILE A 720 21.41 -38.24 47.42
CA ILE A 720 21.33 -36.93 48.08
C ILE A 720 22.59 -36.75 48.93
N LEU A 721 23.28 -35.63 48.72
CA LEU A 721 24.42 -35.18 49.51
C LEU A 721 23.93 -34.15 50.54
N HIS A 722 23.99 -34.49 51.81
CA HIS A 722 23.77 -33.57 52.93
C HIS A 722 25.11 -33.07 53.45
N LEU A 723 25.25 -31.76 53.63
CA LEU A 723 26.40 -31.14 54.26
C LEU A 723 25.95 -30.34 55.48
N GLN A 724 26.48 -30.66 56.64
CA GLN A 724 26.17 -29.99 57.90
C GLN A 724 27.42 -29.33 58.47
N SER A 725 27.35 -28.04 58.77
CA SER A 725 28.43 -27.30 59.44
C SER A 725 27.87 -26.45 60.58
N SER A 726 28.75 -25.81 61.35
CA SER A 726 28.35 -24.79 62.35
C SER A 726 27.62 -23.59 61.74
N LYS A 727 27.66 -23.42 60.42
CA LYS A 727 26.95 -22.35 59.67
C LYS A 727 25.60 -22.79 59.11
N GLY A 728 25.22 -24.06 59.24
CA GLY A 728 23.92 -24.58 58.81
C GLY A 728 23.97 -25.94 58.12
N LEU A 729 22.79 -26.42 57.73
CA LEU A 729 22.57 -27.66 56.99
C LEU A 729 22.24 -27.35 55.52
N LEU A 730 22.78 -28.15 54.62
CA LEU A 730 22.66 -28.02 53.19
C LEU A 730 22.40 -29.38 52.54
N THR A 731 21.61 -29.42 51.46
CA THR A 731 21.21 -30.66 50.80
C THR A 731 21.18 -30.48 49.28
N THR A 732 21.85 -31.35 48.52
CA THR A 732 21.84 -31.37 47.04
C THR A 732 21.74 -32.79 46.49
N LYS A 733 21.43 -32.95 45.19
CA LYS A 733 21.33 -34.26 44.50
C LYS A 733 22.45 -34.43 43.50
N PHE A 734 22.98 -35.64 43.36
CA PHE A 734 23.91 -36.01 42.28
C PHE A 734 23.58 -37.40 41.73
N ILE A 735 24.03 -37.67 40.51
CA ILE A 735 23.86 -38.97 39.83
C ILE A 735 25.23 -39.64 39.74
N LYS A 736 25.32 -40.89 40.21
CA LYS A 736 26.45 -41.76 39.96
C LYS A 736 26.15 -42.57 38.71
N ASN A 737 26.86 -42.26 37.62
CA ASN A 737 26.79 -42.99 36.35
C ASN A 737 27.60 -44.27 36.39
#